data_AF-A0A1I4UJZ9-F1
#
_entry.id   AF-A0A1I4UJZ9-F1
#
_cell.length_a   1.000
_cell.length_b   1.000
_cell.length_c   1.000
_cell.angle_alpha   90.00
_cell.angle_beta   90.00
_cell.angle_gamma   90.00
#
_symmetry.space_group_name_H-M   'P 1'
#
loop_
_entity.id
_entity.type
_entity.pdbx_description
1 polymer ?
#
loop_
_entity_poly.entity_id
_entity_poly.type
_entity_poly.pdbx_seq_one_letter_code
_entity_poly.pdbx_strand_id
1 'polypeptide(L)'
;MKKSIKLSVIWSFIIGCLLYGVIVFASSETFHHQMEITLFPNTSEIRVKDQIHVPERYRNNKTAIQLDFSLHADLTVTEVKGAQVAIQQSYTALSARPVPLKLYTLTLPPQQEEFTLTFSGKINHAVQSPGLEYARSFSYTPGLISDEGVFLATSTAWYPQFEDTMVSFLLNIQMPAEWDAVSQGTLVHEQKTATNHYVSWEEKQPQDDIYIVAGRYQRYTQPAGAANAFVYLRSPDEALAQKYLDTTAQYIAMYNKLLGPYPYSKFALVENFWETGYGMPSFTLLGPKVVRFPFILHSSYPHEILHNYWGNGVFVDYSKGNWSEGLTAYLADHLVSEQGGKGEEYRRDVLQKYTDFVSKEKDFPIAQFTSRHSSSSEAVGYGKTMMFFHMLRQELGDEQFVRVLRAFYKQFKFKQATFEDLKATFNSLTGKDFSAFFEQWVYHSGAPNLLMQEAQAEPTAQGFKLKAVIKQTQQGKPYQLTVPVAVHLEGEAQAYQAKITIDQLTNEIEMNFKARPVRIDIDPQFDVFRRLDNREIPAALSQGFGAEKPLLVLPADADKEVLQAYQSLAKNWQKTQSGQLEVVRDDQLATLPTDRTVWIMGWQNKFNQNLTTALSEHHVTYRSGALQLDQHTYQPTRHAIVMTARQPANPDKTLLWVASDHPKAIAELARKLPHYRKYSYLAFEGEELTNINKGQWPVTQSPLTQLIKQKDESSFTSTHVGTLASRRALAELPPLFSENRMLADIAHLANEAFKGRELGSPELEVAADYIAQNFQQAGLLPSGDNNSYYQTWQQDVGAPKGKITLRNVIGILPGTNPELAGQSLIIGAHYDHLGMGWPDVRAANHGKIHYGADDNASGVAVMLELARQIAPKWQPQRTIIFIAFTGEEANLLGSKYFINNAKAYPAKKITAMLNLDTVGRLGNNPVTLFGTGTARELVHVFRGAGFVTGIPINTVQDDFGSSDQAAFIQAGIPAVQFFASAHEDYHAPGDTVDKIDTAGLVKVAAILKEATEYLANRPEPLTAALPPQNAQPESTTVKEKRKASLGTVPDFSHQGEGVRVDNVIHDSPAHQAQLKAGDILIQLAGEIISDLASYANILRTLEAGQKTVLQYLRDGNVNTVEVILVER
;
A
#
# COMPACT_ATOMS: atom_id res chain seq x y z
N MET A 1 54.92 -40.47 -36.48
CA MET A 1 54.75 -41.57 -37.45
C MET A 1 53.45 -42.31 -37.14
N LYS A 2 52.51 -42.30 -38.09
CA LYS A 2 51.37 -43.20 -38.34
C LYS A 2 50.33 -43.49 -37.24
N LYS A 3 49.06 -43.30 -37.67
CA LYS A 3 47.76 -43.88 -37.26
C LYS A 3 46.96 -43.12 -36.20
N SER A 4 45.98 -42.34 -36.66
CA SER A 4 44.56 -42.61 -36.44
C SER A 4 43.73 -41.41 -36.94
N ILE A 5 43.19 -41.52 -38.15
CA ILE A 5 42.11 -40.68 -38.68
C ILE A 5 40.89 -41.60 -38.75
N LYS A 6 39.77 -41.09 -38.23
CA LYS A 6 38.38 -41.60 -38.24
C LYS A 6 37.86 -41.86 -36.83
N LEU A 7 37.22 -40.84 -36.24
CA LEU A 7 35.93 -40.95 -35.51
C LEU A 7 35.48 -39.52 -35.13
N SER A 8 34.77 -38.82 -36.03
CA SER A 8 33.99 -37.62 -35.67
C SER A 8 32.90 -37.29 -36.69
N VAL A 9 32.37 -38.30 -37.36
CA VAL A 9 31.14 -38.22 -38.17
C VAL A 9 30.36 -39.47 -37.80
N ILE A 10 29.07 -39.35 -37.49
CA ILE A 10 28.20 -40.32 -36.78
C ILE A 10 28.13 -40.09 -35.26
N TRP A 11 27.97 -38.85 -34.78
CA TRP A 11 27.30 -38.57 -33.48
C TRP A 11 26.43 -37.29 -33.55
N SER A 12 26.01 -36.90 -34.77
CA SER A 12 25.18 -35.72 -35.03
C SER A 12 23.87 -36.05 -35.75
N PHE A 13 23.45 -37.32 -35.78
CA PHE A 13 22.25 -37.75 -36.49
C PHE A 13 21.27 -38.62 -35.69
N ILE A 14 21.49 -38.82 -34.38
CA ILE A 14 20.57 -39.60 -33.49
C ILE A 14 20.23 -38.85 -32.17
N ILE A 15 20.65 -37.59 -32.01
CA ILE A 15 20.19 -36.71 -30.92
C ILE A 15 19.50 -35.48 -31.54
N GLY A 16 18.58 -35.74 -32.48
CA GLY A 16 17.78 -34.73 -33.18
C GLY A 16 16.28 -35.04 -33.21
N CYS A 17 15.82 -36.11 -32.57
CA CYS A 17 14.41 -36.54 -32.62
C CYS A 17 13.80 -36.93 -31.26
N LEU A 18 14.39 -36.51 -30.13
CA LEU A 18 13.84 -36.75 -28.78
C LEU A 18 13.60 -35.45 -27.98
N LEU A 19 13.31 -34.36 -28.69
CA LEU A 19 12.58 -33.21 -28.16
C LEU A 19 11.28 -33.07 -28.96
N TYR A 20 10.47 -34.14 -28.95
CA TYR A 20 9.05 -33.96 -29.23
C TYR A 20 8.49 -33.22 -28.04
N GLY A 21 8.16 -31.94 -28.25
CA GLY A 21 7.32 -31.19 -27.36
C GLY A 21 6.11 -32.03 -26.99
N VAL A 22 5.71 -31.97 -25.73
CA VAL A 22 4.36 -32.41 -25.35
C VAL A 22 3.43 -31.52 -26.16
N ILE A 23 2.95 -32.03 -27.30
CA ILE A 23 1.85 -31.43 -28.05
C ILE A 23 0.65 -31.60 -27.11
N VAL A 24 0.42 -30.59 -26.26
CA VAL A 24 -0.84 -30.43 -25.57
C VAL A 24 -1.85 -30.16 -26.68
N PHE A 25 -2.60 -31.20 -27.06
CA PHE A 25 -3.78 -31.06 -27.89
C PHE A 25 -4.75 -30.08 -27.21
N ALA A 26 -5.47 -29.27 -28.00
CA ALA A 26 -6.59 -28.48 -27.47
C ALA A 26 -7.53 -29.38 -26.65
N SER A 27 -8.17 -28.83 -25.63
CA SER A 27 -9.13 -29.61 -24.84
C SER A 27 -10.17 -30.25 -25.77
N SER A 28 -10.30 -31.58 -25.74
CA SER A 28 -11.27 -32.33 -26.55
C SER A 28 -12.73 -32.08 -26.15
N GLU A 29 -12.94 -31.26 -25.11
CA GLU A 29 -14.22 -30.98 -24.47
C GLU A 29 -14.89 -29.68 -24.96
N THR A 30 -14.15 -28.75 -25.57
CA THR A 30 -14.67 -27.44 -26.03
C THR A 30 -14.69 -27.33 -27.55
N PHE A 31 -15.55 -26.47 -28.11
CA PHE A 31 -15.36 -26.00 -29.48
C PHE A 31 -14.05 -25.21 -29.55
N HIS A 32 -13.14 -25.61 -30.44
CA HIS A 32 -11.86 -24.94 -30.64
C HIS A 32 -11.90 -24.11 -31.92
N HIS A 33 -11.80 -22.80 -31.77
CA HIS A 33 -11.86 -21.84 -32.87
C HIS A 33 -10.48 -21.50 -33.40
N GLN A 34 -10.21 -21.78 -34.68
CA GLN A 34 -9.00 -21.35 -35.36
C GLN A 34 -9.37 -20.26 -36.37
N MET A 35 -9.14 -19.00 -35.99
CA MET A 35 -9.64 -17.83 -36.71
C MET A 35 -8.55 -17.11 -37.49
N GLU A 36 -8.81 -16.81 -38.75
CA GLU A 36 -8.15 -15.77 -39.53
C GLU A 36 -9.00 -14.50 -39.48
N ILE A 37 -8.48 -13.44 -38.87
CA ILE A 37 -9.21 -12.20 -38.57
C ILE A 37 -8.54 -11.03 -39.27
N THR A 38 -9.31 -10.21 -39.97
CA THR A 38 -8.84 -8.91 -40.47
C THR A 38 -9.69 -7.80 -39.88
N LEU A 39 -9.05 -6.86 -39.19
CA LEU A 39 -9.67 -5.68 -38.59
C LEU A 39 -9.46 -4.45 -39.48
N PHE A 40 -10.53 -3.70 -39.73
CA PHE A 40 -10.50 -2.42 -40.45
C PHE A 40 -11.01 -1.29 -39.54
N PRO A 41 -10.17 -0.72 -38.66
CA PRO A 41 -10.57 0.30 -37.68
C PRO A 41 -11.25 1.53 -38.31
N ASN A 42 -10.78 1.96 -39.49
CA ASN A 42 -11.28 3.14 -40.20
C ASN A 42 -12.69 2.97 -40.79
N THR A 43 -13.14 1.74 -41.04
CA THR A 43 -14.46 1.44 -41.61
C THR A 43 -15.39 0.72 -40.63
N SER A 44 -14.93 0.48 -39.40
CA SER A 44 -15.59 -0.35 -38.38
C SER A 44 -15.86 -1.79 -38.83
N GLU A 45 -15.12 -2.29 -39.82
CA GLU A 45 -15.36 -3.60 -40.43
C GLU A 45 -14.46 -4.69 -39.83
N ILE A 46 -15.01 -5.90 -39.72
CA ILE A 46 -14.29 -7.13 -39.39
C ILE A 46 -14.59 -8.20 -40.45
N ARG A 47 -13.58 -8.98 -40.78
CA ARG A 47 -13.69 -10.21 -41.58
C ARG A 47 -13.10 -11.37 -40.80
N VAL A 48 -13.82 -12.46 -40.73
CA VAL A 48 -13.41 -13.66 -40.01
C VAL A 48 -13.62 -14.89 -40.87
N LYS A 49 -12.61 -15.74 -40.93
CA LYS A 49 -12.71 -17.12 -41.37
C LYS A 49 -12.35 -18.01 -40.19
N ASP A 50 -13.32 -18.76 -39.70
CA ASP A 50 -13.23 -19.54 -38.47
C ASP A 50 -13.32 -21.03 -38.80
N GLN A 51 -12.23 -21.76 -38.57
CA GLN A 51 -12.19 -23.21 -38.62
C GLN A 51 -12.42 -23.76 -37.21
N ILE A 52 -13.60 -24.35 -37.01
CA ILE A 52 -14.09 -24.76 -35.70
C ILE A 52 -13.96 -26.29 -35.59
N HIS A 53 -13.16 -26.74 -34.63
CA HIS A 53 -13.06 -28.16 -34.30
C HIS A 53 -14.18 -28.54 -33.31
N VAL A 54 -14.82 -29.67 -33.58
CA VAL A 54 -15.99 -30.17 -32.86
C VAL A 54 -15.55 -31.06 -31.69
N PRO A 55 -16.03 -30.83 -30.46
CA PRO A 55 -15.63 -31.63 -29.31
C PRO A 55 -16.16 -33.08 -29.40
N GLU A 56 -15.46 -34.02 -28.75
CA GLU A 56 -15.70 -35.47 -28.89
C GLU A 56 -17.15 -35.89 -28.61
N ARG A 57 -17.81 -35.21 -27.67
CA ARG A 57 -19.20 -35.50 -27.29
C ARG A 57 -20.20 -35.40 -28.45
N TYR A 58 -19.92 -34.53 -29.43
CA TYR A 58 -20.76 -34.42 -30.63
C TYR A 58 -20.25 -35.33 -31.76
N ARG A 59 -18.94 -35.59 -31.84
CA ARG A 59 -18.35 -36.50 -32.84
C ARG A 59 -18.84 -37.95 -32.70
N ASN A 60 -19.15 -38.38 -31.49
CA ASN A 60 -19.60 -39.75 -31.19
C ASN A 60 -21.06 -40.05 -31.61
N ASN A 61 -21.81 -39.06 -32.10
CA ASN A 61 -23.18 -39.28 -32.56
C ASN A 61 -23.22 -39.93 -33.95
N LYS A 62 -24.08 -40.95 -34.08
CA LYS A 62 -24.32 -41.68 -35.35
C LYS A 62 -25.29 -40.96 -36.29
N THR A 63 -25.87 -39.84 -35.85
CA THR A 63 -26.85 -39.03 -36.58
C THR A 63 -26.39 -37.58 -36.64
N ALA A 64 -26.93 -36.83 -37.61
CA ALA A 64 -26.68 -35.40 -37.69
C ALA A 64 -27.18 -34.68 -36.42
N ILE A 65 -26.50 -33.61 -36.05
CA ILE A 65 -26.79 -32.80 -34.85
C ILE A 65 -27.19 -31.41 -35.29
N GLN A 66 -28.21 -30.85 -34.67
CA GLN A 66 -28.57 -29.45 -34.83
C GLN A 66 -28.13 -28.65 -33.61
N LEU A 67 -27.43 -27.55 -33.86
CA LEU A 67 -26.98 -26.60 -32.86
C LEU A 67 -27.41 -25.20 -33.28
N ASP A 68 -27.77 -24.36 -32.32
CA ASP A 68 -28.05 -22.95 -32.59
C ASP A 68 -26.86 -22.09 -32.17
N PHE A 69 -26.59 -21.05 -32.96
CA PHE A 69 -25.65 -20.00 -32.61
C PHE A 69 -26.17 -18.64 -33.04
N SER A 70 -25.59 -17.58 -32.48
CA SER A 70 -25.90 -16.21 -32.84
C SER A 70 -24.65 -15.43 -33.21
N LEU A 71 -24.81 -14.47 -34.11
CA LEU A 71 -23.83 -13.42 -34.39
C LEU A 71 -24.49 -12.06 -34.22
N HIS A 72 -23.68 -11.02 -34.08
CA HIS A 72 -24.14 -9.64 -34.18
C HIS A 72 -24.95 -9.44 -35.47
N ALA A 73 -26.05 -8.68 -35.40
CA ALA A 73 -27.00 -8.56 -36.53
C ALA A 73 -26.36 -8.06 -37.83
N ASP A 74 -25.33 -7.22 -37.72
CA ASP A 74 -24.60 -6.66 -38.85
C ASP A 74 -23.50 -7.60 -39.40
N LEU A 75 -23.21 -8.72 -38.74
CA LEU A 75 -22.36 -9.77 -39.28
C LEU A 75 -23.20 -10.73 -40.14
N THR A 76 -22.64 -11.14 -41.27
CA THR A 76 -23.31 -12.06 -42.20
C THR A 76 -22.37 -13.19 -42.58
N VAL A 77 -22.83 -14.43 -42.40
CA VAL A 77 -22.16 -15.64 -42.92
C VAL A 77 -22.23 -15.64 -44.44
N THR A 78 -21.07 -15.69 -45.08
CA THR A 78 -20.89 -15.66 -46.54
C THR A 78 -20.49 -17.00 -47.13
N GLU A 79 -19.84 -17.86 -46.34
CA GLU A 79 -19.40 -19.19 -46.77
C GLU A 79 -19.47 -20.19 -45.60
N VAL A 80 -19.83 -21.43 -45.90
CA VAL A 80 -19.86 -22.55 -44.95
C VAL A 80 -19.23 -23.79 -45.62
N LYS A 81 -18.31 -24.47 -44.93
CA LYS A 81 -17.74 -25.76 -45.36
C LYS A 81 -17.83 -26.79 -44.25
N GLY A 82 -18.11 -28.04 -44.59
CA GLY A 82 -18.20 -29.14 -43.62
C GLY A 82 -19.48 -29.18 -42.77
N ALA A 83 -20.41 -28.24 -42.96
CA ALA A 83 -21.70 -28.20 -42.28
C ALA A 83 -22.78 -27.51 -43.14
N GLN A 84 -24.03 -27.52 -42.69
CA GLN A 84 -25.11 -26.73 -43.27
C GLN A 84 -25.60 -25.67 -42.27
N VAL A 85 -25.83 -24.44 -42.71
CA VAL A 85 -26.33 -23.35 -41.86
C VAL A 85 -27.60 -22.77 -42.48
N ALA A 86 -28.65 -22.61 -41.67
CA ALA A 86 -29.89 -21.95 -42.04
C ALA A 86 -30.18 -20.76 -41.10
N ILE A 87 -30.68 -19.67 -41.66
CA ILE A 87 -31.12 -18.50 -40.88
C ILE A 87 -32.51 -18.78 -40.31
N GLN A 88 -32.73 -18.55 -39.01
CA GLN A 88 -34.04 -18.71 -38.39
C GLN A 88 -34.98 -17.54 -38.77
N GLN A 89 -36.20 -17.84 -39.26
CA GLN A 89 -37.19 -16.84 -39.70
C GLN A 89 -38.19 -16.40 -38.61
N SER A 90 -38.32 -17.14 -37.50
CA SER A 90 -39.23 -16.82 -36.39
C SER A 90 -38.55 -16.90 -35.02
N TYR A 91 -38.83 -15.91 -34.18
CA TYR A 91 -38.13 -15.61 -32.93
C TYR A 91 -38.85 -16.21 -31.71
N THR A 92 -38.08 -16.84 -30.82
CA THR A 92 -38.38 -16.88 -29.39
C THR A 92 -37.29 -16.09 -28.71
N ALA A 93 -37.65 -15.15 -27.84
CA ALA A 93 -36.69 -14.21 -27.31
C ALA A 93 -35.60 -14.87 -26.46
N LEU A 94 -34.35 -14.87 -26.96
CA LEU A 94 -33.18 -14.87 -26.10
C LEU A 94 -33.05 -13.47 -25.49
N SER A 95 -33.92 -13.18 -24.53
CA SER A 95 -33.95 -11.95 -23.76
C SER A 95 -32.73 -11.88 -22.83
N ALA A 96 -31.57 -11.39 -23.30
CA ALA A 96 -30.46 -11.01 -22.40
C ALA A 96 -29.32 -10.17 -22.99
N ARG A 97 -29.05 -10.13 -24.31
CA ARG A 97 -27.83 -9.47 -24.84
C ARG A 97 -28.05 -7.98 -25.16
N PRO A 98 -27.03 -7.12 -24.94
CA PRO A 98 -27.12 -5.67 -25.17
C PRO A 98 -27.06 -5.25 -26.64
N VAL A 99 -26.94 -6.19 -27.58
CA VAL A 99 -26.79 -5.96 -29.03
C VAL A 99 -27.85 -6.73 -29.83
N PRO A 100 -28.24 -6.24 -31.02
CA PRO A 100 -29.10 -7.00 -31.92
C PRO A 100 -28.37 -8.24 -32.46
N LEU A 101 -29.08 -9.36 -32.54
CA LEU A 101 -28.53 -10.66 -32.94
C LEU A 101 -29.18 -11.18 -34.22
N LYS A 102 -28.41 -11.96 -35.00
CA LYS A 102 -28.88 -12.81 -36.09
C LYS A 102 -28.67 -14.27 -35.69
N LEU A 103 -29.74 -15.05 -35.72
CA LEU A 103 -29.78 -16.43 -35.27
C LEU A 103 -29.62 -17.40 -36.43
N TYR A 104 -28.83 -18.43 -36.19
CA TYR A 104 -28.47 -19.46 -37.16
C TYR A 104 -28.65 -20.84 -36.54
N THR A 105 -29.21 -21.78 -37.31
CA THR A 105 -29.19 -23.21 -36.98
C THR A 105 -28.13 -23.88 -37.84
N LEU A 106 -27.15 -24.47 -37.18
CA LEU A 106 -26.10 -25.32 -37.73
C LEU A 106 -26.57 -26.77 -37.73
N THR A 107 -26.47 -27.46 -38.86
CA THR A 107 -26.61 -28.92 -38.95
C THR A 107 -25.24 -29.53 -39.21
N LEU A 108 -24.71 -30.23 -38.21
CA LEU A 108 -23.45 -30.97 -38.27
C LEU A 108 -23.70 -32.41 -38.76
N PRO A 109 -23.01 -32.86 -39.82
CA PRO A 109 -23.03 -34.26 -40.24
C PRO A 109 -22.54 -35.22 -39.12
N PRO A 110 -22.96 -36.50 -39.13
CA PRO A 110 -22.41 -37.50 -38.21
C PRO A 110 -20.88 -37.58 -38.30
N GLN A 111 -20.20 -37.71 -37.16
CA GLN A 111 -18.74 -37.84 -37.07
C GLN A 111 -17.93 -36.65 -37.66
N GLN A 112 -18.56 -35.50 -37.90
CA GLN A 112 -17.86 -34.32 -38.41
C GLN A 112 -16.84 -33.83 -37.37
N GLU A 113 -15.55 -33.76 -37.76
CA GLU A 113 -14.48 -33.35 -36.85
C GLU A 113 -14.30 -31.83 -36.80
N GLU A 114 -14.53 -31.15 -37.91
CA GLU A 114 -14.33 -29.70 -38.05
C GLU A 114 -15.26 -29.11 -39.11
N PHE A 115 -15.53 -27.82 -39.05
CA PHE A 115 -16.24 -27.09 -40.10
C PHE A 115 -15.70 -25.65 -40.19
N THR A 116 -15.99 -24.96 -41.29
CA THR A 116 -15.53 -23.58 -41.49
C THR A 116 -16.71 -22.65 -41.70
N LEU A 117 -16.67 -21.51 -41.02
CA LEU A 117 -17.58 -20.37 -41.23
C LEU A 117 -16.77 -19.16 -41.68
N THR A 118 -17.16 -18.54 -42.79
CA THR A 118 -16.66 -17.23 -43.20
C THR A 118 -17.77 -16.20 -42.99
N PHE A 119 -17.47 -15.11 -42.29
CA PHE A 119 -18.42 -14.05 -42.04
C PHE A 119 -17.74 -12.68 -41.94
N SER A 120 -18.51 -11.63 -42.23
CA SER A 120 -18.02 -10.25 -42.18
C SER A 120 -19.13 -9.26 -41.91
N GLY A 121 -18.77 -8.07 -41.46
CA GLY A 121 -19.71 -6.97 -41.26
C GLY A 121 -19.11 -5.85 -40.44
N LYS A 122 -19.97 -4.99 -39.88
CA LYS A 122 -19.57 -3.83 -39.10
C LYS A 122 -19.97 -3.97 -37.63
N ILE A 123 -19.11 -3.48 -36.74
CA ILE A 123 -19.38 -3.42 -35.30
C ILE A 123 -18.97 -2.03 -34.81
N ASN A 124 -19.95 -1.22 -34.41
CA ASN A 124 -19.69 0.13 -33.92
C ASN A 124 -20.77 0.55 -32.92
N HIS A 125 -20.60 0.17 -31.66
CA HIS A 125 -21.41 0.67 -30.55
C HIS A 125 -20.65 1.75 -29.79
N ALA A 126 -21.21 2.95 -29.76
CA ALA A 126 -20.62 4.06 -29.03
C ALA A 126 -20.46 3.75 -27.54
N VAL A 127 -19.41 4.30 -26.94
CA VAL A 127 -19.17 4.23 -25.49
C VAL A 127 -20.28 4.99 -24.76
N GLN A 128 -20.96 4.32 -23.84
CA GLN A 128 -22.05 4.86 -23.05
C GLN A 128 -21.56 5.30 -21.67
N SER A 129 -21.93 6.51 -21.26
CA SER A 129 -21.69 7.00 -19.90
C SER A 129 -22.69 6.39 -18.91
N PRO A 130 -22.30 6.13 -17.66
CA PRO A 130 -23.25 5.66 -16.65
C PRO A 130 -24.33 6.71 -16.34
N GLY A 131 -25.54 6.26 -16.00
CA GLY A 131 -26.62 7.13 -15.55
C GLY A 131 -26.31 7.86 -14.24
N LEU A 132 -27.02 8.97 -13.96
CA LEU A 132 -26.77 9.89 -12.83
C LEU A 132 -26.80 9.26 -11.42
N GLU A 133 -27.43 8.09 -11.23
CA GLU A 133 -27.40 7.34 -9.96
C GLU A 133 -26.14 6.47 -9.78
N TYR A 134 -25.33 6.33 -10.83
CA TYR A 134 -24.14 5.49 -10.89
C TYR A 134 -22.85 6.32 -10.90
N ALA A 135 -22.73 7.26 -9.96
CA ALA A 135 -21.61 8.21 -9.84
C ALA A 135 -20.21 7.57 -9.63
N ARG A 136 -20.09 6.24 -9.71
CA ARG A 136 -18.83 5.45 -9.63
C ARG A 136 -18.70 4.36 -10.69
N SER A 137 -19.63 4.23 -11.64
CA SER A 137 -19.49 3.23 -12.71
C SER A 137 -18.62 3.79 -13.84
N PHE A 138 -17.87 2.92 -14.49
CA PHE A 138 -17.12 3.28 -15.71
C PHE A 138 -18.04 3.31 -16.92
N SER A 139 -17.65 4.06 -17.95
CA SER A 139 -18.33 3.97 -19.23
C SER A 139 -18.16 2.57 -19.83
N TYR A 140 -19.13 2.10 -20.61
CA TYR A 140 -19.10 0.76 -21.20
C TYR A 140 -19.48 0.80 -22.68
N THR A 141 -19.04 -0.21 -23.44
CA THR A 141 -19.54 -0.48 -24.79
C THR A 141 -19.79 -1.98 -24.91
N PRO A 142 -20.87 -2.41 -25.59
CA PRO A 142 -21.07 -3.83 -25.86
C PRO A 142 -20.12 -4.37 -26.96
N GLY A 143 -19.45 -3.50 -27.72
CA GLY A 143 -18.43 -3.85 -28.71
C GLY A 143 -18.18 -2.74 -29.74
N LEU A 144 -16.93 -2.45 -30.05
CA LEU A 144 -16.55 -1.31 -30.89
C LEU A 144 -15.32 -1.61 -31.74
N ILE A 145 -15.40 -1.31 -33.04
CA ILE A 145 -14.25 -1.20 -33.95
C ILE A 145 -14.25 0.23 -34.50
N SER A 146 -13.24 1.01 -34.15
CA SER A 146 -13.12 2.41 -34.56
C SER A 146 -11.66 2.82 -34.68
N ASP A 147 -11.39 4.01 -35.24
CA ASP A 147 -10.03 4.55 -35.31
C ASP A 147 -9.41 4.85 -33.92
N GLU A 148 -10.23 4.98 -32.87
CA GLU A 148 -9.75 5.16 -31.49
C GLU A 148 -9.24 3.86 -30.86
N GLY A 149 -9.81 2.72 -31.27
CA GLY A 149 -9.49 1.41 -30.75
C GLY A 149 -10.56 0.36 -31.05
N VAL A 150 -10.23 -0.88 -30.70
CA VAL A 150 -11.07 -2.07 -30.83
C VAL A 150 -11.31 -2.70 -29.47
N PHE A 151 -12.56 -3.04 -29.18
CA PHE A 151 -12.98 -3.86 -28.06
C PHE A 151 -14.05 -4.85 -28.52
N LEU A 152 -13.75 -6.14 -28.46
CA LEU A 152 -14.66 -7.23 -28.81
C LEU A 152 -14.68 -8.27 -27.69
N ALA A 153 -15.88 -8.75 -27.35
CA ALA A 153 -16.15 -9.74 -26.30
C ALA A 153 -17.39 -10.59 -26.66
N THR A 154 -17.72 -11.61 -25.87
CA THR A 154 -18.95 -12.41 -25.97
C THR A 154 -20.20 -11.53 -26.06
N SER A 155 -20.25 -10.44 -25.28
CA SER A 155 -21.35 -9.47 -25.29
C SER A 155 -21.56 -8.79 -26.64
N THR A 156 -20.52 -8.76 -27.47
CA THR A 156 -20.55 -8.23 -28.85
C THR A 156 -21.20 -9.20 -29.83
N ALA A 157 -21.24 -10.50 -29.51
CA ALA A 157 -21.62 -11.57 -30.43
C ALA A 157 -20.79 -11.55 -31.72
N TRP A 158 -19.47 -11.26 -31.62
CA TRP A 158 -18.59 -11.13 -32.79
C TRP A 158 -18.13 -12.47 -33.37
N TYR A 159 -18.30 -13.56 -32.62
CA TYR A 159 -17.95 -14.93 -33.01
C TYR A 159 -19.11 -15.89 -32.68
N PRO A 160 -19.22 -17.05 -33.38
CA PRO A 160 -20.31 -17.98 -33.17
C PRO A 160 -20.14 -18.71 -31.82
N GLN A 161 -21.19 -18.67 -31.00
CA GLN A 161 -21.24 -19.40 -29.73
C GLN A 161 -22.30 -20.49 -29.79
N PHE A 162 -21.91 -21.70 -29.42
CA PHE A 162 -22.76 -22.89 -29.42
C PHE A 162 -23.10 -23.26 -27.98
N GLU A 163 -24.38 -23.14 -27.61
CA GLU A 163 -24.86 -23.35 -26.22
C GLU A 163 -24.12 -22.45 -25.19
N ASP A 164 -24.36 -22.66 -23.89
CA ASP A 164 -23.62 -21.99 -22.80
C ASP A 164 -22.31 -22.74 -22.49
N THR A 165 -21.49 -22.97 -23.52
CA THR A 165 -20.28 -23.81 -23.40
C THR A 165 -19.01 -22.99 -23.51
N MET A 166 -18.01 -23.38 -22.72
CA MET A 166 -16.67 -22.79 -22.75
C MET A 166 -15.99 -23.05 -24.10
N VAL A 167 -15.08 -22.16 -24.49
CA VAL A 167 -14.38 -22.19 -25.78
C VAL A 167 -12.87 -22.27 -25.59
N SER A 168 -12.16 -22.73 -26.62
CA SER A 168 -10.71 -22.54 -26.74
C SER A 168 -10.41 -21.98 -28.14
N PHE A 169 -9.24 -21.37 -28.35
CA PHE A 169 -9.00 -20.66 -29.61
C PHE A 169 -7.53 -20.48 -30.00
N LEU A 170 -7.34 -20.26 -31.29
CA LEU A 170 -6.16 -19.69 -31.93
C LEU A 170 -6.62 -18.53 -32.84
N LEU A 171 -6.26 -17.31 -32.48
CA LEU A 171 -6.59 -16.10 -33.24
C LEU A 171 -5.38 -15.69 -34.07
N ASN A 172 -5.55 -15.51 -35.37
CA ASN A 172 -4.55 -14.91 -36.27
C ASN A 172 -5.08 -13.55 -36.75
N ILE A 173 -4.59 -12.47 -36.15
CA ILE A 173 -5.16 -11.13 -36.31
C ILE A 173 -4.27 -10.30 -37.24
N GLN A 174 -4.85 -9.83 -38.35
CA GLN A 174 -4.26 -8.84 -39.24
C GLN A 174 -4.88 -7.46 -38.97
N MET A 175 -4.02 -6.45 -38.82
CA MET A 175 -4.38 -5.06 -38.57
C MET A 175 -3.39 -4.09 -39.27
N PRO A 176 -3.66 -2.78 -39.33
CA PRO A 176 -2.69 -1.79 -39.85
C PRO A 176 -1.35 -1.82 -39.10
N ALA A 177 -0.24 -1.45 -39.76
CA ALA A 177 1.11 -1.60 -39.21
C ALA A 177 1.34 -0.89 -37.86
N GLU A 178 0.69 0.24 -37.61
CA GLU A 178 0.82 1.04 -36.39
C GLU A 178 -0.03 0.54 -35.21
N TRP A 179 -0.84 -0.50 -35.41
CA TRP A 179 -1.69 -1.09 -34.39
C TRP A 179 -1.03 -2.31 -33.75
N ASP A 180 -1.41 -2.62 -32.53
CA ASP A 180 -1.13 -3.89 -31.84
C ASP A 180 -2.42 -4.42 -31.22
N ALA A 181 -2.48 -5.73 -30.98
CA ALA A 181 -3.65 -6.38 -30.40
C ALA A 181 -3.27 -7.36 -29.28
N VAL A 182 -4.12 -7.41 -28.27
CA VAL A 182 -4.02 -8.29 -27.12
C VAL A 182 -5.30 -9.11 -26.97
N SER A 183 -5.10 -10.39 -26.66
CA SER A 183 -6.15 -11.37 -26.34
C SER A 183 -5.68 -12.25 -25.18
N GLN A 184 -6.51 -13.19 -24.72
CA GLN A 184 -6.13 -14.12 -23.66
C GLN A 184 -5.07 -15.13 -24.14
N GLY A 185 -4.35 -15.75 -23.20
CA GLY A 185 -3.42 -16.84 -23.51
C GLY A 185 -2.03 -16.39 -23.99
N THR A 186 -1.42 -17.20 -24.87
CA THR A 186 0.00 -17.09 -25.26
C THR A 186 0.15 -16.38 -26.60
N LEU A 187 1.11 -15.44 -26.69
CA LEU A 187 1.53 -14.86 -27.96
C LEU A 187 2.39 -15.88 -28.70
N VAL A 188 1.87 -16.47 -29.78
CA VAL A 188 2.54 -17.56 -30.51
C VAL A 188 3.28 -17.08 -31.76
N HIS A 189 2.82 -15.99 -32.37
CA HIS A 189 3.44 -15.43 -33.56
C HIS A 189 3.22 -13.92 -33.62
N GLU A 190 4.22 -13.21 -34.15
CA GLU A 190 4.15 -11.79 -34.44
C GLU A 190 5.00 -11.49 -35.68
N GLN A 191 4.43 -10.72 -36.60
CA GLN A 191 5.13 -10.25 -37.78
C GLN A 191 4.62 -8.89 -38.20
N LYS A 192 5.53 -7.92 -38.34
CA LYS A 192 5.21 -6.57 -38.84
C LYS A 192 5.78 -6.36 -40.24
N THR A 193 4.95 -5.86 -41.13
CA THR A 193 5.29 -5.44 -42.50
C THR A 193 5.16 -3.92 -42.63
N ALA A 194 5.47 -3.36 -43.80
CA ALA A 194 5.33 -1.92 -44.03
C ALA A 194 3.87 -1.42 -43.91
N THR A 195 2.87 -2.28 -44.17
CA THR A 195 1.45 -1.91 -44.22
C THR A 195 0.58 -2.61 -43.18
N ASN A 196 0.98 -3.81 -42.74
CA ASN A 196 0.18 -4.64 -41.83
C ASN A 196 1.01 -5.15 -40.65
N HIS A 197 0.35 -5.31 -39.51
CA HIS A 197 0.84 -6.05 -38.35
C HIS A 197 0.00 -7.33 -38.20
N TYR A 198 0.68 -8.45 -37.98
CA TYR A 198 0.09 -9.78 -37.76
C TYR A 198 0.46 -10.24 -36.36
N VAL A 199 -0.54 -10.58 -35.56
CA VAL A 199 -0.36 -11.05 -34.18
C VAL A 199 -1.24 -12.28 -33.98
N SER A 200 -0.66 -13.35 -33.42
CA SER A 200 -1.39 -14.58 -33.13
C SER A 200 -1.41 -14.91 -31.64
N TRP A 201 -2.62 -15.16 -31.12
CA TRP A 201 -2.87 -15.49 -29.72
C TRP A 201 -3.52 -16.87 -29.61
N GLU A 202 -3.02 -17.72 -28.72
CA GLU A 202 -3.53 -19.08 -28.51
C GLU A 202 -3.90 -19.32 -27.04
N GLU A 203 -5.09 -19.86 -26.81
CA GLU A 203 -5.52 -20.41 -25.54
C GLU A 203 -6.18 -21.78 -25.74
N LYS A 204 -5.56 -22.81 -25.18
CA LYS A 204 -5.97 -24.22 -25.34
C LYS A 204 -6.88 -24.69 -24.23
N GLN A 205 -6.87 -23.99 -23.09
CA GLN A 205 -7.69 -24.28 -21.94
C GLN A 205 -9.07 -23.65 -22.10
N PRO A 206 -10.14 -24.26 -21.55
CA PRO A 206 -11.48 -23.69 -21.61
C PRO A 206 -11.54 -22.25 -21.09
N GLN A 207 -12.13 -21.34 -21.87
CA GLN A 207 -12.42 -19.94 -21.55
C GLN A 207 -13.92 -19.65 -21.67
N ASP A 208 -14.42 -18.68 -20.91
CA ASP A 208 -15.82 -18.23 -20.94
C ASP A 208 -16.07 -17.15 -22.02
N ASP A 209 -15.02 -16.55 -22.55
CA ASP A 209 -15.07 -15.47 -23.55
C ASP A 209 -13.85 -15.50 -24.49
N ILE A 210 -13.96 -14.86 -25.65
CA ILE A 210 -12.84 -14.52 -26.54
C ILE A 210 -12.78 -12.99 -26.68
N TYR A 211 -11.77 -12.39 -26.06
CA TYR A 211 -11.55 -10.95 -26.11
C TYR A 211 -10.58 -10.58 -27.24
N ILE A 212 -10.87 -9.49 -27.93
CA ILE A 212 -9.88 -8.78 -28.77
C ILE A 212 -9.89 -7.32 -28.37
N VAL A 213 -8.73 -6.85 -27.93
CA VAL A 213 -8.48 -5.42 -27.69
C VAL A 213 -7.34 -5.00 -28.59
N ALA A 214 -7.55 -3.96 -29.39
CA ALA A 214 -6.52 -3.47 -30.30
C ALA A 214 -6.49 -1.94 -30.34
N GLY A 215 -5.31 -1.40 -30.60
CA GLY A 215 -5.09 0.04 -30.62
C GLY A 215 -3.68 0.38 -31.06
N ARG A 216 -3.39 1.67 -31.13
CA ARG A 216 -2.02 2.16 -31.32
C ARG A 216 -1.30 2.09 -29.99
N TYR A 217 -0.46 1.09 -29.81
CA TYR A 217 0.21 0.80 -28.54
C TYR A 217 1.73 0.82 -28.68
N GLN A 218 2.38 1.32 -27.64
CA GLN A 218 3.76 0.97 -27.29
C GLN A 218 3.70 -0.15 -26.25
N ARG A 219 4.29 -1.30 -26.59
CA ARG A 219 4.32 -2.49 -25.74
C ARG A 219 5.65 -2.64 -25.01
N TYR A 220 5.59 -2.97 -23.72
CA TYR A 220 6.73 -3.29 -22.86
C TYR A 220 6.53 -4.67 -22.23
N THR A 221 7.62 -5.41 -22.01
CA THR A 221 7.55 -6.80 -21.54
C THR A 221 8.68 -7.14 -20.58
N GLN A 222 8.38 -7.92 -19.54
CA GLN A 222 9.36 -8.46 -18.60
C GLN A 222 8.95 -9.85 -18.11
N PRO A 223 9.90 -10.76 -17.82
CA PRO A 223 9.58 -12.02 -17.14
C PRO A 223 8.97 -11.80 -15.74
N ALA A 224 7.97 -12.61 -15.40
CA ALA A 224 7.27 -12.60 -14.11
C ALA A 224 7.15 -14.04 -13.56
N GLY A 225 8.31 -14.68 -13.32
CA GLY A 225 8.39 -16.10 -12.98
C GLY A 225 8.22 -16.98 -14.22
N ALA A 226 7.27 -17.92 -14.18
CA ALA A 226 6.93 -18.77 -15.34
C ALA A 226 6.00 -18.06 -16.35
N ALA A 227 5.40 -16.94 -15.96
CA ALA A 227 4.58 -16.10 -16.83
C ALA A 227 5.38 -14.86 -17.27
N ASN A 228 4.84 -14.10 -18.21
CA ASN A 228 5.36 -12.79 -18.60
C ASN A 228 4.44 -11.65 -18.16
N ALA A 229 5.01 -10.53 -17.75
CA ALA A 229 4.30 -9.26 -17.55
C ALA A 229 4.37 -8.43 -18.83
N PHE A 230 3.23 -7.89 -19.24
CA PHE A 230 3.07 -7.05 -20.43
C PHE A 230 2.44 -5.72 -20.04
N VAL A 231 2.87 -4.63 -20.67
CA VAL A 231 2.21 -3.31 -20.54
C VAL A 231 2.02 -2.71 -21.92
N TYR A 232 0.79 -2.35 -22.26
CA TYR A 232 0.42 -1.66 -23.49
C TYR A 232 -0.03 -0.23 -23.16
N LEU A 233 0.74 0.77 -23.58
CA LEU A 233 0.40 2.18 -23.40
C LEU A 233 0.08 2.83 -24.73
N ARG A 234 -0.91 3.72 -24.77
CA ARG A 234 -1.28 4.48 -25.98
C ARG A 234 -0.25 5.57 -26.31
N SER A 235 0.45 6.05 -25.28
CA SER A 235 1.57 6.97 -25.39
C SER A 235 2.80 6.36 -24.71
N PRO A 236 4.00 6.44 -25.29
CA PRO A 236 5.21 5.92 -24.66
C PRO A 236 5.46 6.57 -23.29
N ASP A 237 5.56 5.76 -22.24
CA ASP A 237 5.96 6.15 -20.89
C ASP A 237 6.67 4.95 -20.22
N GLU A 238 7.98 4.87 -20.38
CA GLU A 238 8.81 3.76 -19.86
C GLU A 238 8.77 3.65 -18.34
N ALA A 239 8.74 4.81 -17.64
CA ALA A 239 8.72 4.84 -16.19
C ALA A 239 7.40 4.26 -15.63
N LEU A 240 6.27 4.66 -16.23
CA LEU A 240 4.97 4.09 -15.86
C LEU A 240 4.91 2.59 -16.18
N ALA A 241 5.37 2.19 -17.38
CA ALA A 241 5.37 0.79 -17.77
C ALA A 241 6.21 -0.08 -16.82
N GLN A 242 7.40 0.38 -16.44
CA GLN A 242 8.27 -0.36 -15.53
C GLN A 242 7.61 -0.58 -14.16
N LYS A 243 6.90 0.41 -13.62
CA LYS A 243 6.14 0.25 -12.36
C LYS A 243 5.12 -0.87 -12.47
N TYR A 244 4.33 -0.92 -13.53
CA TYR A 244 3.34 -1.99 -13.73
C TYR A 244 3.98 -3.35 -13.98
N LEU A 245 5.10 -3.42 -14.71
CA LEU A 245 5.85 -4.67 -14.92
C LEU A 245 6.36 -5.24 -13.59
N ASP A 246 6.99 -4.42 -12.76
CA ASP A 246 7.52 -4.82 -11.46
C ASP A 246 6.40 -5.20 -10.49
N THR A 247 5.33 -4.40 -10.40
CA THR A 247 4.15 -4.70 -9.59
C THR A 247 3.50 -6.02 -10.04
N THR A 248 3.37 -6.27 -11.34
CA THR A 248 2.84 -7.54 -11.86
C THR A 248 3.69 -8.72 -11.41
N ALA A 249 5.02 -8.64 -11.57
CA ALA A 249 5.93 -9.69 -11.16
C ALA A 249 5.85 -9.96 -9.64
N GLN A 250 5.77 -8.90 -8.83
CA GLN A 250 5.70 -8.99 -7.37
C GLN A 250 4.42 -9.68 -6.89
N TYR A 251 3.25 -9.26 -7.41
CA TYR A 251 1.97 -9.85 -7.02
C TYR A 251 1.78 -11.27 -7.58
N ILE A 252 2.23 -11.56 -8.80
CA ILE A 252 2.24 -12.94 -9.32
C ILE A 252 3.09 -13.84 -8.42
N ALA A 253 4.27 -13.39 -7.98
CA ALA A 253 5.12 -14.16 -7.08
C ALA A 253 4.46 -14.39 -5.70
N MET A 254 3.82 -13.38 -5.13
CA MET A 254 3.06 -13.50 -3.88
C MET A 254 1.91 -14.51 -4.02
N TYR A 255 1.08 -14.38 -5.06
CA TYR A 255 -0.04 -15.29 -5.27
C TYR A 255 0.40 -16.69 -5.65
N ASN A 256 1.52 -16.86 -6.36
CA ASN A 256 2.12 -18.17 -6.61
C ASN A 256 2.47 -18.88 -5.30
N LYS A 257 3.07 -18.14 -4.37
CA LYS A 257 3.39 -18.66 -3.03
C LYS A 257 2.12 -18.96 -2.24
N LEU A 258 1.05 -18.17 -2.38
CA LEU A 258 -0.20 -18.37 -1.64
C LEU A 258 -1.03 -19.53 -2.20
N LEU A 259 -1.34 -19.53 -3.50
CA LEU A 259 -2.36 -20.37 -4.14
C LEU A 259 -1.79 -21.47 -5.05
N GLY A 260 -0.54 -21.34 -5.49
CA GLY A 260 0.08 -22.22 -6.48
C GLY A 260 0.26 -21.52 -7.84
N PRO A 261 0.73 -22.24 -8.88
CA PRO A 261 1.19 -21.61 -10.12
C PRO A 261 0.10 -20.84 -10.87
N TYR A 262 0.45 -19.61 -11.27
CA TYR A 262 -0.37 -18.72 -12.08
C TYR A 262 -0.95 -19.44 -13.33
N PRO A 263 -2.23 -19.22 -13.68
CA PRO A 263 -2.91 -20.03 -14.69
C PRO A 263 -2.47 -19.79 -16.12
N TYR A 264 -2.05 -18.58 -16.46
CA TYR A 264 -1.78 -18.15 -17.83
C TYR A 264 -0.29 -17.97 -18.11
N SER A 265 0.09 -17.91 -19.38
CA SER A 265 1.47 -17.62 -19.80
C SER A 265 1.85 -16.15 -19.66
N LYS A 266 0.87 -15.25 -19.48
CA LYS A 266 1.10 -13.83 -19.24
C LYS A 266 0.04 -13.18 -18.36
N PHE A 267 0.38 -12.02 -17.81
CA PHE A 267 -0.59 -11.00 -17.40
C PHE A 267 -0.25 -9.67 -18.09
N ALA A 268 -1.25 -8.96 -18.62
CA ALA A 268 -1.04 -7.65 -19.25
C ALA A 268 -1.84 -6.52 -18.59
N LEU A 269 -1.20 -5.38 -18.34
CA LEU A 269 -1.88 -4.09 -18.26
C LEU A 269 -2.09 -3.56 -19.68
N VAL A 270 -3.30 -3.11 -19.98
CA VAL A 270 -3.62 -2.48 -21.27
C VAL A 270 -4.31 -1.13 -21.01
N GLU A 271 -3.70 -0.05 -21.47
CA GLU A 271 -4.31 1.28 -21.44
C GLU A 271 -5.48 1.32 -22.44
N ASN A 272 -6.66 1.64 -21.94
CA ASN A 272 -7.86 1.70 -22.74
C ASN A 272 -8.04 3.08 -23.40
N PHE A 273 -8.90 3.20 -24.41
CA PHE A 273 -9.22 4.48 -25.06
C PHE A 273 -10.39 5.24 -24.42
N TRP A 274 -10.97 4.70 -23.36
CA TRP A 274 -11.94 5.38 -22.49
C TRP A 274 -11.71 5.01 -21.03
N GLU A 275 -12.31 5.74 -20.09
CA GLU A 275 -12.12 5.45 -18.66
C GLU A 275 -12.80 4.14 -18.25
N THR A 276 -12.00 3.15 -17.85
CA THR A 276 -12.43 1.81 -17.41
C THR A 276 -11.61 1.23 -16.27
N GLY A 277 -12.12 0.14 -15.68
CA GLY A 277 -11.38 -0.83 -14.88
C GLY A 277 -12.02 -2.20 -15.06
N TYR A 278 -11.55 -2.97 -16.04
CA TYR A 278 -12.07 -4.31 -16.36
C TYR A 278 -10.99 -5.37 -16.19
N GLY A 279 -11.32 -6.49 -15.52
CA GLY A 279 -10.50 -7.68 -15.44
C GLY A 279 -10.89 -8.70 -16.50
N MET A 280 -9.91 -9.19 -17.26
CA MET A 280 -10.08 -10.27 -18.24
C MET A 280 -9.14 -11.43 -17.91
N PRO A 281 -9.36 -12.63 -18.49
CA PRO A 281 -8.38 -13.69 -18.38
C PRO A 281 -7.05 -13.28 -19.03
N SER A 282 -5.98 -13.31 -18.25
CA SER A 282 -4.60 -12.89 -18.56
C SER A 282 -4.34 -11.40 -18.82
N PHE A 283 -5.29 -10.48 -18.63
CA PHE A 283 -5.03 -9.04 -18.74
C PHE A 283 -6.11 -8.16 -18.09
N THR A 284 -5.86 -6.85 -17.96
CA THR A 284 -6.82 -5.86 -17.46
C THR A 284 -6.81 -4.59 -18.31
N LEU A 285 -7.98 -3.96 -18.47
CA LEU A 285 -8.15 -2.67 -19.15
C LEU A 285 -8.34 -1.53 -18.16
N LEU A 286 -7.37 -0.61 -18.11
CA LEU A 286 -7.46 0.59 -17.28
C LEU A 286 -7.58 1.86 -18.13
N GLY A 287 -8.42 2.77 -17.67
CA GLY A 287 -8.60 4.08 -18.31
C GLY A 287 -7.33 4.94 -18.33
N PRO A 288 -7.18 5.86 -19.30
CA PRO A 288 -6.02 6.75 -19.40
C PRO A 288 -5.75 7.53 -18.11
N LYS A 289 -6.77 8.05 -17.41
CA LYS A 289 -6.52 8.76 -16.15
C LYS A 289 -6.18 7.78 -15.03
N VAL A 290 -6.90 6.65 -14.98
CA VAL A 290 -6.75 5.65 -13.92
C VAL A 290 -5.35 5.05 -13.88
N VAL A 291 -4.79 4.68 -15.04
CA VAL A 291 -3.46 4.05 -15.13
C VAL A 291 -2.34 4.94 -14.60
N ARG A 292 -2.56 6.26 -14.48
CA ARG A 292 -1.57 7.22 -14.01
C ARG A 292 -1.68 7.53 -12.51
N PHE A 293 -2.68 6.97 -11.81
CA PHE A 293 -2.81 7.16 -10.36
C PHE A 293 -1.91 6.20 -9.58
N PRO A 294 -0.96 6.70 -8.76
CA PRO A 294 0.02 5.85 -8.07
C PRO A 294 -0.61 4.80 -7.14
N PHE A 295 -1.73 5.15 -6.50
CA PHE A 295 -2.38 4.26 -5.53
C PHE A 295 -2.98 2.99 -6.16
N ILE A 296 -3.25 2.98 -7.48
CA ILE A 296 -3.88 1.86 -8.17
C ILE A 296 -3.02 0.60 -8.12
N LEU A 297 -1.68 0.76 -8.16
CA LEU A 297 -0.70 -0.32 -8.06
C LEU A 297 -0.81 -1.12 -6.75
N HIS A 298 -1.35 -0.50 -5.71
CA HIS A 298 -1.48 -1.07 -4.36
C HIS A 298 -2.93 -1.07 -3.86
N SER A 299 -3.92 -0.93 -4.77
CA SER A 299 -5.33 -1.06 -4.43
C SER A 299 -6.03 -2.01 -5.40
N SER A 300 -6.55 -1.52 -6.53
CA SER A 300 -7.36 -2.32 -7.45
C SER A 300 -6.52 -3.18 -8.40
N TYR A 301 -5.30 -2.79 -8.76
CA TYR A 301 -4.48 -3.60 -9.67
C TYR A 301 -4.18 -5.03 -9.18
N PRO A 302 -3.80 -5.27 -7.90
CA PRO A 302 -3.62 -6.63 -7.41
C PRO A 302 -4.90 -7.46 -7.35
N HIS A 303 -6.08 -6.81 -7.28
CA HIS A 303 -7.39 -7.46 -7.40
C HIS A 303 -7.56 -8.07 -8.79
N GLU A 304 -7.25 -7.30 -9.83
CA GLU A 304 -7.34 -7.75 -11.23
C GLU A 304 -6.35 -8.88 -11.55
N ILE A 305 -5.14 -8.82 -10.99
CA ILE A 305 -4.18 -9.93 -11.09
C ILE A 305 -4.77 -11.18 -10.44
N LEU A 306 -5.36 -11.06 -9.25
CA LEU A 306 -5.89 -12.18 -8.50
C LEU A 306 -7.13 -12.82 -9.15
N HIS A 307 -7.94 -12.05 -9.89
CA HIS A 307 -9.06 -12.61 -10.65
C HIS A 307 -8.65 -13.71 -11.63
N ASN A 308 -7.38 -13.71 -12.05
CA ASN A 308 -6.85 -14.79 -12.87
C ASN A 308 -6.84 -16.14 -12.16
N TYR A 309 -6.82 -16.19 -10.83
CA TYR A 309 -7.07 -17.42 -10.07
C TYR A 309 -8.56 -17.65 -9.86
N TRP A 310 -9.32 -16.60 -9.52
CA TRP A 310 -10.73 -16.67 -9.13
C TRP A 310 -11.60 -15.79 -10.03
N GLY A 311 -12.54 -16.39 -10.77
CA GLY A 311 -13.36 -15.68 -11.75
C GLY A 311 -12.90 -15.95 -13.17
N ASN A 312 -11.59 -15.79 -13.45
CA ASN A 312 -11.02 -16.05 -14.77
C ASN A 312 -10.26 -17.38 -14.86
N GLY A 313 -9.65 -17.89 -13.77
CA GLY A 313 -8.95 -19.19 -13.77
C GLY A 313 -9.76 -20.34 -13.18
N VAL A 314 -10.61 -20.05 -12.20
CA VAL A 314 -11.69 -20.91 -11.75
C VAL A 314 -12.94 -20.11 -11.96
N PHE A 315 -13.74 -20.53 -12.95
CA PHE A 315 -14.89 -19.76 -13.41
C PHE A 315 -16.05 -19.87 -12.43
N VAL A 316 -16.90 -18.85 -12.44
CA VAL A 316 -18.09 -18.79 -11.60
C VAL A 316 -19.29 -19.32 -12.38
N ASP A 317 -20.06 -20.22 -11.78
CA ASP A 317 -21.44 -20.44 -12.22
C ASP A 317 -22.34 -19.35 -11.62
N TYR A 318 -22.58 -18.29 -12.41
CA TYR A 318 -23.37 -17.15 -11.97
C TYR A 318 -24.83 -17.50 -11.64
N SER A 319 -25.36 -18.64 -12.11
CA SER A 319 -26.69 -19.11 -11.74
C SER A 319 -26.76 -19.61 -10.28
N LYS A 320 -25.59 -19.86 -9.67
CA LYS A 320 -25.41 -20.35 -8.30
C LYS A 320 -24.68 -19.36 -7.38
N GLY A 321 -24.52 -18.12 -7.83
CA GLY A 321 -23.96 -17.02 -7.05
C GLY A 321 -22.45 -16.84 -7.23
N ASN A 322 -22.02 -15.59 -7.18
CA ASN A 322 -20.64 -15.18 -7.40
C ASN A 322 -19.84 -15.18 -6.08
N TRP A 323 -19.18 -16.31 -5.82
CA TRP A 323 -18.27 -16.48 -4.68
C TRP A 323 -16.90 -15.79 -4.89
N SER A 324 -16.52 -15.54 -6.14
CA SER A 324 -15.16 -15.12 -6.49
C SER A 324 -14.85 -13.68 -6.10
N GLU A 325 -15.81 -12.76 -6.19
CA GLU A 325 -15.61 -11.33 -5.88
C GLU A 325 -15.22 -11.12 -4.43
N GLY A 326 -15.95 -11.73 -3.49
CA GLY A 326 -15.64 -11.63 -2.07
C GLY A 326 -14.33 -12.33 -1.69
N LEU A 327 -14.00 -13.46 -2.32
CA LEU A 327 -12.71 -14.11 -2.11
C LEU A 327 -11.55 -13.27 -2.64
N THR A 328 -11.73 -12.66 -3.81
CA THR A 328 -10.72 -11.80 -4.44
C THR A 328 -10.53 -10.53 -3.61
N ALA A 329 -11.62 -9.88 -3.18
CA ALA A 329 -11.55 -8.75 -2.25
C ALA A 329 -10.87 -9.12 -0.92
N TYR A 330 -11.06 -10.36 -0.43
CA TYR A 330 -10.41 -10.82 0.79
C TYR A 330 -8.89 -11.01 0.62
N LEU A 331 -8.48 -11.63 -0.48
CA LEU A 331 -7.09 -12.00 -0.74
C LEU A 331 -6.29 -10.94 -1.49
N ALA A 332 -6.91 -9.84 -1.92
CA ALA A 332 -6.26 -8.67 -2.49
C ALA A 332 -6.50 -7.42 -1.63
N ASP A 333 -7.70 -6.84 -1.67
CA ASP A 333 -7.98 -5.53 -1.06
C ASP A 333 -7.79 -5.52 0.47
N HIS A 334 -8.40 -6.51 1.14
CA HIS A 334 -8.24 -6.71 2.57
C HIS A 334 -6.81 -7.13 2.90
N LEU A 335 -6.24 -8.06 2.15
CA LEU A 335 -4.89 -8.56 2.40
C LEU A 335 -3.84 -7.44 2.30
N VAL A 336 -3.90 -6.56 1.31
CA VAL A 336 -3.01 -5.41 1.18
C VAL A 336 -3.19 -4.46 2.38
N SER A 337 -4.42 -4.26 2.83
CA SER A 337 -4.68 -3.48 4.06
C SER A 337 -4.14 -4.18 5.31
N GLU A 338 -4.24 -5.51 5.40
CA GLU A 338 -3.70 -6.34 6.48
C GLU A 338 -2.16 -6.31 6.52
N GLN A 339 -1.50 -6.35 5.37
CA GLN A 339 -0.05 -6.16 5.22
C GLN A 339 0.40 -4.80 5.76
N GLY A 340 -0.43 -3.76 5.58
CA GLY A 340 -0.21 -2.42 6.14
C GLY A 340 -0.65 -2.25 7.60
N GLY A 341 -1.03 -3.32 8.31
CA GLY A 341 -1.49 -3.27 9.71
C GLY A 341 -2.92 -2.72 9.89
N LYS A 342 -3.66 -2.52 8.80
CA LYS A 342 -5.02 -1.93 8.77
C LYS A 342 -6.12 -2.94 8.48
N GLY A 343 -5.83 -4.24 8.67
CA GLY A 343 -6.80 -5.31 8.40
C GLY A 343 -8.07 -5.22 9.27
N GLU A 344 -7.94 -4.73 10.50
CA GLU A 344 -9.05 -4.47 11.42
C GLU A 344 -9.91 -3.29 10.95
N GLU A 345 -9.27 -2.16 10.60
CA GLU A 345 -9.93 -0.98 10.04
C GLU A 345 -10.75 -1.34 8.80
N TYR A 346 -10.17 -2.14 7.89
CA TYR A 346 -10.86 -2.59 6.69
C TYR A 346 -12.09 -3.45 7.00
N ARG A 347 -12.00 -4.39 7.95
CA ARG A 347 -13.16 -5.22 8.37
C ARG A 347 -14.26 -4.36 8.97
N ARG A 348 -13.91 -3.45 9.88
CA ARG A 348 -14.88 -2.51 10.46
C ARG A 348 -15.56 -1.68 9.38
N ASP A 349 -14.82 -1.15 8.41
CA ASP A 349 -15.37 -0.36 7.30
C ASP A 349 -16.33 -1.19 6.43
N VAL A 350 -16.05 -2.48 6.21
CA VAL A 350 -16.96 -3.43 5.54
C VAL A 350 -18.26 -3.60 6.34
N LEU A 351 -18.18 -3.84 7.65
CA LEU A 351 -19.35 -4.02 8.52
C LEU A 351 -20.17 -2.73 8.66
N GLN A 352 -19.49 -1.58 8.73
CA GLN A 352 -20.12 -0.27 8.70
C GLN A 352 -20.90 -0.09 7.40
N LYS A 353 -20.31 -0.39 6.24
CA LYS A 353 -20.98 -0.26 4.95
C LYS A 353 -22.24 -1.11 4.86
N TYR A 354 -22.21 -2.34 5.37
CA TYR A 354 -23.42 -3.16 5.46
C TYR A 354 -24.47 -2.52 6.38
N THR A 355 -24.05 -2.00 7.53
CA THR A 355 -24.94 -1.31 8.49
C THR A 355 -25.60 -0.07 7.88
N ASP A 356 -24.84 0.76 7.16
CA ASP A 356 -25.28 2.03 6.59
C ASP A 356 -26.19 1.86 5.36
N PHE A 357 -25.95 0.86 4.50
CA PHE A 357 -26.60 0.79 3.18
C PHE A 357 -27.59 -0.36 2.99
N VAL A 358 -27.54 -1.41 3.82
CA VAL A 358 -28.39 -2.60 3.66
C VAL A 358 -29.57 -2.51 4.62
N SER A 359 -30.74 -2.13 4.11
CA SER A 359 -32.02 -2.26 4.81
C SER A 359 -32.62 -3.65 4.59
N LYS A 360 -33.68 -4.00 5.33
CA LYS A 360 -34.35 -5.31 5.20
C LYS A 360 -34.85 -5.60 3.78
N GLU A 361 -35.28 -4.57 3.05
CA GLU A 361 -35.80 -4.65 1.68
C GLU A 361 -34.69 -4.74 0.63
N LYS A 362 -33.46 -4.33 0.98
CA LYS A 362 -32.29 -4.30 0.09
C LYS A 362 -31.30 -5.44 0.37
N ASP A 363 -31.56 -6.26 1.37
CA ASP A 363 -30.71 -7.38 1.77
C ASP A 363 -31.10 -8.67 1.03
N PHE A 364 -30.10 -9.52 0.76
CA PHE A 364 -30.29 -10.77 0.03
C PHE A 364 -29.18 -11.79 0.36
N PRO A 365 -29.43 -13.10 0.18
CA PRO A 365 -28.39 -14.13 0.31
C PRO A 365 -27.26 -13.93 -0.69
N ILE A 366 -25.99 -14.17 -0.30
CA ILE A 366 -24.86 -14.03 -1.22
C ILE A 366 -24.90 -15.05 -2.38
N ALA A 367 -25.64 -16.16 -2.24
CA ALA A 367 -25.94 -17.08 -3.35
C ALA A 367 -26.74 -16.44 -4.51
N GLN A 368 -27.39 -15.29 -4.29
CA GLN A 368 -28.12 -14.55 -5.33
C GLN A 368 -27.28 -13.43 -5.94
N PHE A 369 -26.08 -13.17 -5.41
CA PHE A 369 -25.21 -12.13 -5.94
C PHE A 369 -24.60 -12.56 -7.28
N THR A 370 -24.73 -11.72 -8.30
CA THR A 370 -24.08 -11.94 -9.61
C THR A 370 -23.08 -10.84 -9.92
N SER A 371 -23.52 -9.59 -9.80
CA SER A 371 -22.71 -8.39 -10.03
C SER A 371 -23.19 -7.23 -9.15
N ARG A 372 -22.32 -6.22 -8.99
CA ARG A 372 -22.64 -4.99 -8.26
C ARG A 372 -23.45 -4.03 -9.13
N HIS A 373 -24.53 -3.49 -8.56
CA HIS A 373 -25.36 -2.44 -9.17
C HIS A 373 -25.80 -1.34 -8.18
N SER A 374 -25.43 -1.44 -6.90
CA SER A 374 -25.75 -0.46 -5.85
C SER A 374 -24.79 -0.60 -4.65
N SER A 375 -24.74 0.39 -3.76
CA SER A 375 -23.98 0.30 -2.51
C SER A 375 -24.41 -0.87 -1.61
N SER A 376 -25.69 -1.24 -1.63
CA SER A 376 -26.20 -2.40 -0.88
C SER A 376 -25.74 -3.72 -1.51
N SER A 377 -25.82 -3.84 -2.84
CA SER A 377 -25.33 -5.04 -3.54
C SER A 377 -23.82 -5.24 -3.37
N GLU A 378 -23.05 -4.14 -3.29
CA GLU A 378 -21.62 -4.19 -3.01
C GLU A 378 -21.34 -4.63 -1.56
N ALA A 379 -22.07 -4.08 -0.59
CA ALA A 379 -21.91 -4.44 0.82
C ALA A 379 -22.23 -5.93 1.07
N VAL A 380 -23.22 -6.49 0.37
CA VAL A 380 -23.57 -7.91 0.44
C VAL A 380 -22.58 -8.76 -0.38
N GLY A 381 -22.49 -8.52 -1.69
CA GLY A 381 -21.74 -9.37 -2.62
C GLY A 381 -20.23 -9.40 -2.36
N TYR A 382 -19.63 -8.24 -2.06
CA TYR A 382 -18.22 -8.15 -1.70
C TYR A 382 -18.03 -8.28 -0.19
N GLY A 383 -18.70 -7.43 0.59
CA GLY A 383 -18.45 -7.30 2.02
C GLY A 383 -18.82 -8.54 2.84
N LYS A 384 -20.07 -9.00 2.77
CA LYS A 384 -20.52 -10.21 3.48
C LYS A 384 -19.77 -11.45 3.02
N THR A 385 -19.55 -11.61 1.71
CA THR A 385 -18.78 -12.73 1.16
C THR A 385 -17.30 -12.72 1.61
N MET A 386 -16.66 -11.55 1.67
CA MET A 386 -15.30 -11.40 2.21
C MET A 386 -15.25 -11.79 3.69
N MET A 387 -16.20 -11.31 4.50
CA MET A 387 -16.27 -11.68 5.93
C MET A 387 -16.59 -13.17 6.13
N PHE A 388 -17.34 -13.79 5.22
CA PHE A 388 -17.57 -15.24 5.20
C PHE A 388 -16.25 -16.02 5.08
N PHE A 389 -15.38 -15.65 4.13
CA PHE A 389 -14.04 -16.27 4.01
C PHE A 389 -13.13 -15.93 5.19
N HIS A 390 -13.22 -14.70 5.72
CA HIS A 390 -12.50 -14.31 6.92
C HIS A 390 -12.85 -15.21 8.11
N MET A 391 -14.14 -15.43 8.37
CA MET A 391 -14.60 -16.30 9.45
C MET A 391 -14.18 -17.77 9.23
N LEU A 392 -14.17 -18.27 7.98
CA LEU A 392 -13.61 -19.59 7.67
C LEU A 392 -12.11 -19.69 7.99
N ARG A 393 -11.31 -18.66 7.66
CA ARG A 393 -9.90 -18.58 8.06
C ARG A 393 -9.76 -18.59 9.57
N GLN A 394 -10.61 -17.87 10.31
CA GLN A 394 -10.60 -17.88 11.77
C GLN A 394 -10.88 -19.27 12.36
N GLU A 395 -11.80 -20.03 11.77
CA GLU A 395 -12.17 -21.38 12.22
C GLU A 395 -11.10 -22.45 11.94
N LEU A 396 -10.27 -22.23 10.92
CA LEU A 396 -9.28 -23.20 10.45
C LEU A 396 -7.83 -22.86 10.84
N GLY A 397 -7.53 -21.58 11.01
CA GLY A 397 -6.16 -21.07 10.97
C GLY A 397 -5.59 -21.01 9.55
N ASP A 398 -4.50 -20.26 9.39
CA ASP A 398 -3.94 -19.89 8.09
C ASP A 398 -3.49 -21.10 7.27
N GLU A 399 -2.85 -22.08 7.90
CA GLU A 399 -2.29 -23.25 7.19
C GLU A 399 -3.38 -24.09 6.51
N GLN A 400 -4.44 -24.45 7.24
CA GLN A 400 -5.53 -25.26 6.70
C GLN A 400 -6.37 -24.46 5.71
N PHE A 401 -6.61 -23.17 5.97
CA PHE A 401 -7.31 -22.30 5.04
C PHE A 401 -6.60 -22.23 3.68
N VAL A 402 -5.29 -21.96 3.67
CA VAL A 402 -4.48 -21.94 2.45
C VAL A 402 -4.45 -23.30 1.76
N ARG A 403 -4.33 -24.40 2.52
CA ARG A 403 -4.36 -25.76 1.97
C ARG A 403 -5.66 -26.04 1.21
N VAL A 404 -6.81 -25.63 1.76
CA VAL A 404 -8.12 -25.78 1.10
C VAL A 404 -8.18 -24.98 -0.19
N LEU A 405 -7.78 -23.70 -0.17
CA LEU A 405 -7.80 -22.85 -1.36
C LEU A 405 -6.90 -23.40 -2.47
N ARG A 406 -5.70 -23.87 -2.14
CA ARG A 406 -4.78 -24.49 -3.12
C ARG A 406 -5.39 -25.74 -3.77
N ALA A 407 -6.06 -26.58 -2.97
CA ALA A 407 -6.70 -27.78 -3.48
C ALA A 407 -7.93 -27.44 -4.35
N PHE A 408 -8.75 -26.49 -3.92
CA PHE A 408 -9.88 -25.98 -4.70
C PHE A 408 -9.42 -25.40 -6.03
N TYR A 409 -8.41 -24.53 -6.02
CA TYR A 409 -7.80 -23.98 -7.23
C TYR A 409 -7.31 -25.11 -8.16
N LYS A 410 -6.53 -26.05 -7.63
CA LYS A 410 -5.99 -27.17 -8.42
C LYS A 410 -7.10 -28.05 -9.04
N GLN A 411 -8.21 -28.26 -8.34
CA GLN A 411 -9.30 -29.12 -8.78
C GLN A 411 -10.16 -28.46 -9.86
N PHE A 412 -10.43 -27.16 -9.72
CA PHE A 412 -11.37 -26.42 -10.58
C PHE A 412 -10.69 -25.47 -11.56
N LYS A 413 -9.36 -25.49 -11.69
CA LYS A 413 -8.63 -24.73 -12.70
C LYS A 413 -9.20 -25.01 -14.10
N PHE A 414 -9.63 -23.93 -14.78
CA PHE A 414 -10.34 -23.89 -16.05
C PHE A 414 -11.70 -24.61 -16.08
N LYS A 415 -12.38 -24.67 -14.93
CA LYS A 415 -13.74 -25.20 -14.77
C LYS A 415 -14.61 -24.19 -14.03
N GLN A 416 -15.92 -24.32 -14.19
CA GLN A 416 -16.88 -23.61 -13.36
C GLN A 416 -16.98 -24.25 -11.97
N ALA A 417 -17.20 -23.42 -10.95
CA ALA A 417 -17.40 -23.86 -9.58
C ALA A 417 -18.47 -23.02 -8.86
N THR A 418 -19.05 -23.60 -7.80
CA THR A 418 -20.13 -23.05 -7.00
C THR A 418 -19.76 -22.93 -5.51
N PHE A 419 -20.62 -22.29 -4.71
CA PHE A 419 -20.51 -22.35 -3.25
C PHE A 419 -20.61 -23.79 -2.69
N GLU A 420 -21.34 -24.69 -3.35
CA GLU A 420 -21.45 -26.09 -2.93
C GLU A 420 -20.13 -26.85 -3.14
N ASP A 421 -19.42 -26.57 -4.22
CA ASP A 421 -18.10 -27.14 -4.49
C ASP A 421 -17.05 -26.66 -3.48
N LEU A 422 -17.11 -25.37 -3.11
CA LEU A 422 -16.32 -24.82 -2.02
C LEU A 422 -16.62 -25.58 -0.72
N LYS A 423 -17.89 -25.68 -0.32
CA LYS A 423 -18.30 -26.42 0.88
C LYS A 423 -17.77 -27.85 0.90
N ALA A 424 -17.94 -28.59 -0.20
CA ALA A 424 -17.45 -29.96 -0.32
C ALA A 424 -15.92 -30.05 -0.17
N THR A 425 -15.19 -29.08 -0.72
CA THR A 425 -13.72 -29.02 -0.60
C THR A 425 -13.28 -28.70 0.82
N PHE A 426 -13.94 -27.75 1.49
CA PHE A 426 -13.70 -27.43 2.90
C PHE A 426 -13.97 -28.66 3.79
N ASN A 427 -15.12 -29.32 3.64
CA ASN A 427 -15.50 -30.46 4.46
C ASN A 427 -14.53 -31.65 4.28
N SER A 428 -14.22 -32.00 3.04
CA SER A 428 -13.38 -33.17 2.72
C SER A 428 -11.94 -33.03 3.20
N LEU A 429 -11.34 -31.83 3.10
CA LEU A 429 -9.92 -31.63 3.44
C LEU A 429 -9.67 -31.36 4.91
N THR A 430 -10.65 -30.77 5.61
CA THR A 430 -10.50 -30.38 7.02
C THR A 430 -11.08 -31.42 7.97
N GLY A 431 -11.98 -32.29 7.48
CA GLY A 431 -12.72 -33.25 8.30
C GLY A 431 -13.79 -32.61 9.21
N LYS A 432 -14.01 -31.29 9.11
CA LYS A 432 -15.07 -30.55 9.81
C LYS A 432 -16.31 -30.45 8.91
N ASP A 433 -17.51 -30.47 9.49
CA ASP A 433 -18.75 -30.22 8.75
C ASP A 433 -19.14 -28.74 8.81
N PHE A 434 -18.96 -28.03 7.69
CA PHE A 434 -19.37 -26.64 7.53
C PHE A 434 -20.78 -26.47 6.95
N SER A 435 -21.60 -27.52 6.87
CA SER A 435 -22.92 -27.44 6.25
C SER A 435 -23.82 -26.39 6.89
N ALA A 436 -23.89 -26.34 8.23
CA ALA A 436 -24.66 -25.33 8.94
C ALA A 436 -24.09 -23.91 8.75
N PHE A 437 -22.76 -23.79 8.63
CA PHE A 437 -22.09 -22.50 8.41
C PHE A 437 -22.41 -21.93 7.03
N PHE A 438 -22.30 -22.75 5.97
CA PHE A 438 -22.67 -22.34 4.62
C PHE A 438 -24.17 -22.05 4.53
N GLU A 439 -25.01 -22.87 5.14
CA GLU A 439 -26.46 -22.62 5.18
C GLU A 439 -26.79 -21.24 5.79
N GLN A 440 -26.17 -20.90 6.92
CA GLN A 440 -26.39 -19.63 7.60
C GLN A 440 -25.88 -18.42 6.79
N TRP A 441 -24.69 -18.52 6.20
CA TRP A 441 -24.02 -17.34 5.64
C TRP A 441 -24.17 -17.18 4.13
N VAL A 442 -24.38 -18.27 3.40
CA VAL A 442 -24.49 -18.27 1.92
C VAL A 442 -25.94 -18.11 1.48
N TYR A 443 -26.86 -18.85 2.10
CA TYR A 443 -28.24 -18.98 1.65
C TYR A 443 -29.26 -18.14 2.43
N HIS A 444 -28.87 -17.52 3.53
CA HIS A 444 -29.73 -16.60 4.29
C HIS A 444 -29.24 -15.14 4.25
N SER A 445 -30.20 -14.22 4.15
CA SER A 445 -29.98 -12.78 4.37
C SER A 445 -29.97 -12.45 5.87
N GLY A 446 -29.52 -11.24 6.21
CA GLY A 446 -29.42 -10.74 7.56
C GLY A 446 -28.02 -10.82 8.16
N ALA A 447 -27.92 -10.20 9.34
CA ALA A 447 -26.75 -10.19 10.21
C ALA A 447 -27.21 -10.16 11.69
N PRO A 448 -26.46 -10.75 12.63
CA PRO A 448 -26.76 -10.65 14.06
C PRO A 448 -26.50 -9.24 14.60
N ASN A 449 -27.24 -8.87 15.65
CA ASN A 449 -26.98 -7.71 16.50
C ASN A 449 -26.50 -8.23 17.86
N LEU A 450 -25.29 -7.88 18.28
CA LEU A 450 -24.74 -8.32 19.57
C LEU A 450 -24.80 -7.20 20.60
N LEU A 451 -25.08 -7.56 21.85
CA LEU A 451 -25.07 -6.66 23.00
C LEU A 451 -24.48 -7.39 24.20
N MET A 452 -23.46 -6.81 24.83
CA MET A 452 -23.05 -7.26 26.17
C MET A 452 -23.97 -6.60 27.19
N GLN A 453 -24.80 -7.40 27.86
CA GLN A 453 -25.77 -6.89 28.82
C GLN A 453 -25.09 -6.56 30.14
N GLU A 454 -24.26 -7.47 30.65
CA GLU A 454 -23.58 -7.32 31.94
C GLU A 454 -22.30 -8.16 31.95
N ALA A 455 -21.26 -7.65 32.60
CA ALA A 455 -20.05 -8.38 32.96
C ALA A 455 -19.70 -8.11 34.42
N GLN A 456 -19.54 -9.16 35.21
CA GLN A 456 -19.23 -9.08 36.63
C GLN A 456 -18.17 -10.10 37.03
N ALA A 457 -17.31 -9.73 37.98
CA ALA A 457 -16.33 -10.64 38.56
C ALA A 457 -16.51 -10.77 40.07
N GLU A 458 -16.27 -11.99 40.56
CA GLU A 458 -16.28 -12.29 41.98
C GLU A 458 -14.98 -13.00 42.40
N PRO A 459 -14.41 -12.67 43.58
CA PRO A 459 -13.26 -13.37 44.10
C PRO A 459 -13.62 -14.82 44.46
N THR A 460 -12.68 -15.72 44.25
CA THR A 460 -12.76 -17.15 44.58
C THR A 460 -11.50 -17.56 45.36
N ALA A 461 -11.49 -18.76 45.93
CA ALA A 461 -10.32 -19.27 46.64
C ALA A 461 -9.04 -19.39 45.76
N GLN A 462 -9.19 -19.40 44.43
CA GLN A 462 -8.11 -19.63 43.47
C GLN A 462 -7.84 -18.43 42.54
N GLY A 463 -8.47 -17.27 42.79
CA GLY A 463 -8.39 -16.08 41.93
C GLY A 463 -9.75 -15.42 41.76
N PHE A 464 -10.18 -15.19 40.53
CA PHE A 464 -11.42 -14.49 40.18
C PHE A 464 -12.24 -15.29 39.17
N LYS A 465 -13.57 -15.27 39.34
CA LYS A 465 -14.52 -15.81 38.38
C LYS A 465 -15.24 -14.66 37.68
N LEU A 466 -15.06 -14.55 36.37
CA LEU A 466 -15.78 -13.63 35.49
C LEU A 466 -17.05 -14.32 34.98
N LYS A 467 -18.18 -13.63 35.09
CA LYS A 467 -19.43 -13.96 34.40
C LYS A 467 -19.82 -12.82 33.47
N ALA A 468 -20.15 -13.12 32.22
CA ALA A 468 -20.72 -12.12 31.30
C ALA A 468 -21.93 -12.68 30.57
N VAL A 469 -22.89 -11.79 30.27
CA VAL A 469 -24.13 -12.11 29.56
C VAL A 469 -24.15 -11.39 28.23
N ILE A 470 -24.13 -12.15 27.14
CA ILE A 470 -24.16 -11.63 25.77
C ILE A 470 -25.47 -12.00 25.10
N LYS A 471 -26.11 -11.02 24.46
CA LYS A 471 -27.40 -11.16 23.80
C LYS A 471 -27.30 -10.99 22.29
N GLN A 472 -28.10 -11.77 21.58
CA GLN A 472 -28.46 -11.52 20.20
C GLN A 472 -29.82 -10.82 20.17
N THR A 473 -29.88 -9.59 19.65
CA THR A 473 -31.08 -8.72 19.74
C THR A 473 -31.87 -8.61 18.44
N GLN A 474 -31.38 -9.19 17.35
CA GLN A 474 -32.12 -9.26 16.09
C GLN A 474 -33.36 -10.16 16.21
N GLN A 475 -34.35 -9.90 15.35
CA GLN A 475 -35.55 -10.73 15.24
C GLN A 475 -35.24 -12.04 14.52
N GLY A 476 -35.83 -13.16 14.96
CA GLY A 476 -35.70 -14.46 14.33
C GLY A 476 -34.88 -15.47 15.14
N LYS A 477 -34.35 -16.49 14.45
CA LYS A 477 -33.51 -17.51 15.08
C LYS A 477 -32.14 -16.92 15.47
N PRO A 478 -31.55 -17.33 16.61
CA PRO A 478 -30.18 -16.95 16.94
C PRO A 478 -29.21 -17.50 15.89
N TYR A 479 -28.18 -16.71 15.58
CA TYR A 479 -27.07 -17.15 14.75
C TYR A 479 -26.14 -18.03 15.58
N GLN A 480 -25.50 -19.00 14.95
CA GLN A 480 -24.40 -19.76 15.53
C GLN A 480 -23.08 -19.02 15.23
N LEU A 481 -22.45 -18.49 16.27
CA LEU A 481 -21.26 -17.64 16.17
C LEU A 481 -20.14 -18.18 17.03
N THR A 482 -18.93 -18.19 16.49
CA THR A 482 -17.69 -18.25 17.27
C THR A 482 -17.14 -16.83 17.36
N VAL A 483 -17.08 -16.27 18.56
CA VAL A 483 -16.77 -14.86 18.78
C VAL A 483 -15.46 -14.73 19.56
N PRO A 484 -14.45 -14.01 19.05
CA PRO A 484 -13.25 -13.67 19.81
C PRO A 484 -13.60 -12.78 21.00
N VAL A 485 -12.95 -13.01 22.14
CA VAL A 485 -13.08 -12.17 23.34
C VAL A 485 -11.71 -11.85 23.89
N ALA A 486 -11.54 -10.63 24.38
CA ALA A 486 -10.36 -10.19 25.11
C ALA A 486 -10.76 -9.80 26.54
N VAL A 487 -10.05 -10.34 27.52
CA VAL A 487 -10.20 -10.01 28.94
C VAL A 487 -8.92 -9.36 29.42
N HIS A 488 -9.01 -8.13 29.89
CA HIS A 488 -7.87 -7.39 30.42
C HIS A 488 -7.79 -7.64 31.92
N LEU A 489 -6.61 -8.05 32.37
CA LEU A 489 -6.35 -8.41 33.76
C LEU A 489 -5.49 -7.33 34.43
N GLU A 490 -5.77 -7.06 35.69
CA GLU A 490 -5.00 -6.12 36.50
C GLU A 490 -3.52 -6.54 36.58
N GLY A 491 -2.61 -5.62 36.27
CA GLY A 491 -1.16 -5.85 36.32
C GLY A 491 -0.56 -6.58 35.11
N GLU A 492 -1.37 -7.05 34.16
CA GLU A 492 -0.91 -7.84 33.01
C GLU A 492 -0.78 -7.00 31.73
N ALA A 493 0.40 -6.94 31.11
CA ALA A 493 0.62 -6.12 29.92
C ALA A 493 -0.15 -6.59 28.65
N GLN A 494 -0.52 -7.86 28.59
CA GLN A 494 -1.24 -8.48 27.47
C GLN A 494 -2.67 -8.82 27.89
N ALA A 495 -3.63 -8.68 26.97
CA ALA A 495 -4.98 -9.17 27.20
C ALA A 495 -5.03 -10.70 27.06
N TYR A 496 -5.83 -11.36 27.91
CA TYR A 496 -6.17 -12.76 27.70
C TYR A 496 -7.17 -12.87 26.54
N GLN A 497 -6.86 -13.67 25.53
CA GLN A 497 -7.73 -13.86 24.37
C GLN A 497 -8.29 -15.28 24.31
N ALA A 498 -9.57 -15.40 24.01
CA ALA A 498 -10.24 -16.68 23.79
C ALA A 498 -11.32 -16.57 22.70
N LYS A 499 -11.87 -17.71 22.28
CA LYS A 499 -13.06 -17.77 21.42
C LYS A 499 -14.20 -18.38 22.23
N ILE A 500 -15.38 -17.79 22.15
CA ILE A 500 -16.61 -18.28 22.79
C ILE A 500 -17.65 -18.64 21.74
N THR A 501 -18.56 -19.55 22.09
CA THR A 501 -19.74 -19.84 21.27
C THR A 501 -20.92 -18.98 21.73
N ILE A 502 -21.59 -18.36 20.76
CA ILE A 502 -22.84 -17.61 20.96
C ILE A 502 -23.87 -18.22 19.99
N ASP A 503 -24.81 -19.00 20.52
CA ASP A 503 -25.80 -19.74 19.72
C ASP A 503 -27.25 -19.61 20.22
N GLN A 504 -27.44 -18.97 21.38
CA GLN A 504 -28.75 -18.60 21.91
C GLN A 504 -29.02 -17.09 21.78
N LEU A 505 -30.27 -16.68 22.04
CA LEU A 505 -30.60 -15.24 22.17
C LEU A 505 -29.96 -14.60 23.39
N THR A 506 -29.69 -15.37 24.45
CA THR A 506 -28.97 -14.95 25.66
C THR A 506 -28.00 -16.04 26.05
N ASN A 507 -26.72 -15.70 26.14
CA ASN A 507 -25.63 -16.62 26.44
C ASN A 507 -24.91 -16.11 27.69
N GLU A 508 -24.72 -16.99 28.67
CA GLU A 508 -23.88 -16.72 29.83
C GLU A 508 -22.53 -17.39 29.61
N ILE A 509 -21.45 -16.63 29.76
CA ILE A 509 -20.09 -17.15 29.72
C ILE A 509 -19.46 -17.04 31.10
N GLU A 510 -18.66 -18.04 31.46
CA GLU A 510 -17.89 -18.07 32.70
C GLU A 510 -16.41 -18.33 32.40
N MET A 511 -15.53 -17.53 33.00
CA MET A 511 -14.07 -17.67 32.87
C MET A 511 -13.39 -17.50 34.23
N ASN A 512 -12.32 -18.25 34.47
CA ASN A 512 -11.56 -18.18 35.72
C ASN A 512 -10.16 -17.62 35.46
N PHE A 513 -9.73 -16.68 36.30
CA PHE A 513 -8.44 -15.99 36.18
C PHE A 513 -7.70 -15.97 37.51
N LYS A 514 -6.37 -16.01 37.46
CA LYS A 514 -5.54 -15.83 38.66
C LYS A 514 -5.48 -14.37 39.11
N ALA A 515 -5.39 -13.47 38.13
CA ALA A 515 -5.45 -12.02 38.33
C ALA A 515 -6.87 -11.50 38.14
N ARG A 516 -7.13 -10.31 38.66
CA ARG A 516 -8.45 -9.68 38.63
C ARG A 516 -8.80 -9.22 37.21
N PRO A 517 -9.95 -9.62 36.64
CA PRO A 517 -10.39 -9.10 35.36
C PRO A 517 -11.06 -7.73 35.53
N VAL A 518 -10.61 -6.74 34.75
CA VAL A 518 -11.04 -5.34 34.88
C VAL A 518 -11.85 -4.83 33.68
N ARG A 519 -11.65 -5.43 32.50
CA ARG A 519 -12.36 -5.11 31.26
C ARG A 519 -12.54 -6.35 30.41
N ILE A 520 -13.67 -6.42 29.70
CA ILE A 520 -13.93 -7.43 28.68
C ILE A 520 -14.37 -6.75 27.38
N ASP A 521 -13.81 -7.21 26.28
CA ASP A 521 -14.15 -6.81 24.92
C ASP A 521 -14.61 -8.04 24.11
N ILE A 522 -15.76 -7.92 23.45
CA ILE A 522 -16.33 -8.94 22.57
C ILE A 522 -16.11 -8.51 21.12
N ASP A 523 -15.54 -9.40 20.31
CA ASP A 523 -15.16 -9.12 18.92
C ASP A 523 -14.29 -7.85 18.74
N PRO A 524 -13.21 -7.67 19.53
CA PRO A 524 -12.45 -6.42 19.57
C PRO A 524 -11.77 -6.04 18.24
N GLN A 525 -11.61 -7.01 17.32
CA GLN A 525 -10.94 -6.81 16.03
C GLN A 525 -11.88 -6.98 14.83
N PHE A 526 -13.20 -6.92 15.05
CA PHE A 526 -14.24 -7.00 14.02
C PHE A 526 -14.10 -8.25 13.13
N ASP A 527 -13.88 -9.42 13.73
CA ASP A 527 -13.67 -10.69 13.03
C ASP A 527 -15.00 -11.39 12.68
N VAL A 528 -16.11 -10.96 13.27
CA VAL A 528 -17.43 -11.59 13.07
C VAL A 528 -18.30 -10.74 12.15
N PHE A 529 -18.93 -11.34 11.14
CA PHE A 529 -19.94 -10.65 10.35
C PHE A 529 -21.19 -10.37 11.19
N ARG A 530 -21.40 -9.09 11.51
CA ARG A 530 -22.52 -8.60 12.32
C ARG A 530 -22.89 -7.18 11.90
N ARG A 531 -24.08 -6.75 12.30
CA ARG A 531 -24.45 -5.34 12.19
C ARG A 531 -23.79 -4.58 13.35
N LEU A 532 -23.11 -3.48 13.03
CA LEU A 532 -22.45 -2.66 14.05
C LEU A 532 -23.48 -1.81 14.77
N ASP A 533 -23.30 -1.63 16.08
CA ASP A 533 -23.97 -0.55 16.80
C ASP A 533 -23.40 0.79 16.34
N ASN A 534 -24.21 1.85 16.31
CA ASN A 534 -23.75 3.18 15.89
C ASN A 534 -22.59 3.71 16.75
N ARG A 535 -22.46 3.26 18.00
CA ARG A 535 -21.33 3.60 18.88
C ARG A 535 -20.03 2.88 18.50
N GLU A 536 -20.09 1.87 17.63
CA GLU A 536 -18.93 1.18 17.07
C GLU A 536 -18.48 1.75 15.73
N ILE A 537 -19.19 2.77 15.24
CA ILE A 537 -18.92 3.45 13.99
C ILE A 537 -18.43 4.87 14.33
N PRO A 538 -17.22 5.28 13.88
CA PRO A 538 -16.75 6.64 14.06
C PRO A 538 -17.79 7.66 13.58
N ALA A 539 -18.04 8.71 14.36
CA ALA A 539 -18.82 9.84 13.86
C ALA A 539 -18.11 10.42 12.63
N ALA A 540 -18.82 10.65 11.53
CA ALA A 540 -18.19 11.04 10.27
C ALA A 540 -19.05 12.00 9.45
N LEU A 541 -18.41 12.75 8.56
CA LEU A 541 -19.09 13.71 7.68
C LEU A 541 -20.18 13.08 6.81
N SER A 542 -20.03 11.80 6.42
CA SER A 542 -21.00 11.04 5.65
C SER A 542 -22.39 11.06 6.27
N GLN A 543 -22.47 10.98 7.60
CA GLN A 543 -23.72 10.99 8.36
C GLN A 543 -24.42 12.35 8.29
N GLY A 544 -23.64 13.44 8.23
CA GLY A 544 -24.14 14.79 8.01
C GLY A 544 -24.77 14.96 6.62
N PHE A 545 -24.11 14.44 5.58
CA PHE A 545 -24.58 14.53 4.20
C PHE A 545 -25.72 13.56 3.87
N GLY A 546 -25.79 12.41 4.57
CA GLY A 546 -26.81 11.38 4.38
C GLY A 546 -28.05 11.53 5.26
N ALA A 547 -28.11 12.53 6.13
CA ALA A 547 -29.25 12.74 7.01
C ALA A 547 -30.52 13.13 6.24
N GLU A 548 -31.67 12.54 6.57
CA GLU A 548 -32.95 12.83 5.90
C GLU A 548 -33.52 14.22 6.25
N LYS A 549 -33.34 14.67 7.49
CA LYS A 549 -33.85 15.95 8.02
C LYS A 549 -32.76 16.70 8.80
N PRO A 550 -31.66 17.13 8.16
CA PRO A 550 -30.58 17.82 8.84
C PRO A 550 -30.99 19.24 9.24
N LEU A 551 -30.52 19.68 10.40
CA LEU A 551 -30.62 21.06 10.87
C LEU A 551 -29.26 21.75 10.75
N LEU A 552 -29.21 22.95 10.18
CA LEU A 552 -28.01 23.77 10.07
C LEU A 552 -28.19 25.06 10.87
N VAL A 553 -27.31 25.26 11.84
CA VAL A 553 -27.35 26.35 12.82
C VAL A 553 -26.25 27.34 12.50
N LEU A 554 -26.65 28.54 12.07
CA LEU A 554 -25.77 29.65 11.71
C LEU A 554 -25.34 30.47 12.94
N PRO A 555 -24.13 31.05 12.96
CA PRO A 555 -23.64 31.85 14.08
C PRO A 555 -24.21 33.27 14.04
N ALA A 556 -25.14 33.62 14.94
CA ALA A 556 -25.79 34.93 14.97
C ALA A 556 -24.80 36.09 15.21
N ASP A 557 -23.75 35.84 16.00
CA ASP A 557 -22.77 36.82 16.45
C ASP A 557 -21.55 36.94 15.50
N ALA A 558 -21.57 36.27 14.35
CA ALA A 558 -20.50 36.39 13.35
C ALA A 558 -20.59 37.70 12.54
N ASP A 559 -19.44 38.13 12.00
CA ASP A 559 -19.39 39.27 11.08
C ASP A 559 -20.31 39.07 9.87
N LYS A 560 -20.85 40.18 9.33
CA LYS A 560 -21.86 40.14 8.24
C LYS A 560 -21.39 39.35 7.02
N GLU A 561 -20.11 39.49 6.65
CA GLU A 561 -19.54 38.79 5.49
C GLU A 561 -19.39 37.29 5.74
N VAL A 562 -19.00 36.91 6.96
CA VAL A 562 -18.89 35.51 7.40
C VAL A 562 -20.28 34.86 7.43
N LEU A 563 -21.28 35.54 7.98
CA LEU A 563 -22.66 35.06 8.02
C LEU A 563 -23.23 34.87 6.60
N GLN A 564 -22.99 35.82 5.69
CA GLN A 564 -23.38 35.70 4.28
C GLN A 564 -22.70 34.52 3.57
N ALA A 565 -21.43 34.24 3.90
CA ALA A 565 -20.71 33.10 3.35
C ALA A 565 -21.34 31.76 3.80
N TYR A 566 -21.68 31.61 5.10
CA TYR A 566 -22.37 30.40 5.57
C TYR A 566 -23.79 30.25 5.01
N GLN A 567 -24.54 31.35 4.84
CA GLN A 567 -25.85 31.32 4.16
C GLN A 567 -25.72 30.83 2.71
N SER A 568 -24.67 31.28 2.01
CA SER A 568 -24.38 30.85 0.63
C SER A 568 -23.97 29.38 0.58
N LEU A 569 -23.18 28.91 1.55
CA LEU A 569 -22.84 27.50 1.73
C LEU A 569 -24.10 26.65 1.92
N ALA A 570 -24.99 27.03 2.84
CA ALA A 570 -26.23 26.31 3.11
C ALA A 570 -27.13 26.23 1.86
N LYS A 571 -27.28 27.34 1.13
CA LYS A 571 -28.04 27.40 -0.13
C LYS A 571 -27.45 26.48 -1.21
N ASN A 572 -26.12 26.39 -1.29
CA ASN A 572 -25.47 25.49 -2.24
C ASN A 572 -25.64 24.02 -1.83
N TRP A 573 -25.52 23.68 -0.55
CA TRP A 573 -25.71 22.31 -0.07
C TRP A 573 -27.15 21.81 -0.25
N GLN A 574 -28.16 22.67 -0.07
CA GLN A 574 -29.55 22.29 -0.35
C GLN A 574 -29.77 21.77 -1.78
N LYS A 575 -29.02 22.27 -2.77
CA LYS A 575 -29.10 21.79 -4.17
C LYS A 575 -28.59 20.36 -4.35
N THR A 576 -27.79 19.87 -3.40
CA THR A 576 -27.08 18.59 -3.48
C THR A 576 -27.61 17.54 -2.52
N GLN A 577 -28.53 17.89 -1.62
CA GLN A 577 -29.13 16.95 -0.67
C GLN A 577 -30.50 16.46 -1.15
N SER A 578 -30.80 15.19 -0.85
CA SER A 578 -32.09 14.57 -1.13
C SER A 578 -33.20 14.99 -0.16
N GLY A 579 -32.84 15.52 1.01
CA GLY A 579 -33.75 16.00 2.07
C GLY A 579 -33.87 17.53 2.14
N GLN A 580 -34.88 18.02 2.86
CA GLN A 580 -35.05 19.45 3.15
C GLN A 580 -34.10 19.84 4.29
N LEU A 581 -33.13 20.72 4.00
CA LEU A 581 -32.19 21.27 4.96
C LEU A 581 -32.86 22.43 5.71
N GLU A 582 -33.12 22.21 6.99
CA GLU A 582 -33.63 23.28 7.86
C GLU A 582 -32.47 24.19 8.26
N VAL A 583 -32.62 25.51 8.09
CA VAL A 583 -31.58 26.49 8.43
C VAL A 583 -32.13 27.47 9.46
N VAL A 584 -31.46 27.57 10.60
CA VAL A 584 -31.81 28.47 11.70
C VAL A 584 -30.57 29.20 12.19
N ARG A 585 -30.74 30.30 12.93
CA ARG A 585 -29.65 30.93 13.68
C ARG A 585 -29.57 30.35 15.09
N ASP A 586 -28.39 30.36 15.68
CA ASP A 586 -28.21 29.87 17.04
C ASP A 586 -29.02 30.67 18.08
N ASP A 587 -29.21 31.98 17.91
CA ASP A 587 -30.09 32.82 18.75
C ASP A 587 -31.58 32.44 18.70
N GLN A 588 -32.02 31.67 17.70
CA GLN A 588 -33.39 31.18 17.56
C GLN A 588 -33.64 29.86 18.31
N LEU A 589 -32.59 29.21 18.83
CA LEU A 589 -32.68 27.94 19.54
C LEU A 589 -32.30 28.12 21.02
N ALA A 590 -33.07 27.54 21.93
CA ALA A 590 -32.65 27.43 23.33
C ALA A 590 -31.66 26.26 23.52
N THR A 591 -31.95 25.11 22.90
CA THR A 591 -31.15 23.88 22.96
C THR A 591 -31.09 23.22 21.58
N LEU A 592 -30.11 22.33 21.36
CA LEU A 592 -30.05 21.53 20.14
C LEU A 592 -31.08 20.39 20.18
N PRO A 593 -31.77 20.09 19.06
CA PRO A 593 -32.67 18.95 18.99
C PRO A 593 -31.91 17.61 18.99
N THR A 594 -32.49 16.59 19.60
CA THR A 594 -31.88 15.25 19.74
C THR A 594 -32.41 14.20 18.78
N ASP A 595 -33.41 14.55 17.97
CA ASP A 595 -34.09 13.66 17.02
C ASP A 595 -33.46 13.66 15.62
N ARG A 596 -32.48 14.54 15.37
CA ARG A 596 -31.90 14.78 14.03
C ARG A 596 -30.43 15.13 14.08
N THR A 597 -29.76 14.98 12.94
CA THR A 597 -28.36 15.41 12.75
C THR A 597 -28.28 16.94 12.66
N VAL A 598 -27.29 17.54 13.33
CA VAL A 598 -27.15 18.99 13.45
C VAL A 598 -25.78 19.44 12.95
N TRP A 599 -25.77 20.41 12.04
CA TRP A 599 -24.59 21.14 11.59
C TRP A 599 -24.51 22.48 12.33
N ILE A 600 -23.43 22.71 13.05
CA ILE A 600 -23.11 23.90 13.81
C ILE A 600 -22.07 24.67 13.00
N MET A 601 -22.38 25.90 12.61
CA MET A 601 -21.54 26.70 11.73
C MET A 601 -20.86 27.84 12.46
N GLY A 602 -19.56 28.04 12.23
CA GLY A 602 -18.77 29.17 12.72
C GLY A 602 -18.15 28.99 14.10
N TRP A 603 -17.07 29.74 14.36
CA TRP A 603 -16.36 29.74 15.63
C TRP A 603 -17.16 30.43 16.75
N GLN A 604 -18.04 31.36 16.38
CA GLN A 604 -18.86 32.20 17.27
C GLN A 604 -20.18 31.52 17.68
N ASN A 605 -20.47 30.33 17.16
CA ASN A 605 -21.74 29.67 17.44
C ASN A 605 -21.83 29.23 18.89
N LYS A 606 -22.92 29.59 19.57
CA LYS A 606 -23.07 29.33 21.01
C LYS A 606 -23.13 27.83 21.36
N PHE A 607 -23.42 26.96 20.40
CA PHE A 607 -23.53 25.51 20.62
C PHE A 607 -22.23 24.72 20.39
N ASN A 608 -21.11 25.40 20.07
CA ASN A 608 -19.82 24.74 19.88
C ASN A 608 -19.40 23.92 21.12
N GLN A 609 -19.78 24.39 22.31
CA GLN A 609 -19.47 23.73 23.57
C GLN A 609 -20.15 22.36 23.72
N ASN A 610 -21.32 22.13 23.09
CA ASN A 610 -21.98 20.83 23.06
C ASN A 610 -21.12 19.78 22.36
N LEU A 611 -20.50 20.16 21.24
CA LEU A 611 -19.65 19.27 20.47
C LEU A 611 -18.31 19.03 21.18
N THR A 612 -17.68 20.06 21.75
CA THR A 612 -16.43 19.87 22.51
C THR A 612 -16.64 19.04 23.78
N THR A 613 -17.81 19.14 24.41
CA THR A 613 -18.17 18.26 25.54
C THR A 613 -18.29 16.81 25.09
N ALA A 614 -18.97 16.56 23.96
CA ALA A 614 -19.10 15.24 23.37
C ALA A 614 -17.76 14.65 22.88
N LEU A 615 -16.75 15.50 22.61
CA LEU A 615 -15.41 15.09 22.16
C LEU A 615 -14.36 15.13 23.29
N SER A 616 -14.75 15.34 24.53
CA SER A 616 -13.80 15.45 25.65
C SER A 616 -12.95 14.18 25.84
N GLU A 617 -13.52 13.00 25.56
CA GLU A 617 -12.82 11.70 25.57
C GLU A 617 -11.75 11.58 24.46
N HIS A 618 -11.81 12.42 23.42
CA HIS A 618 -10.87 12.46 22.31
C HIS A 618 -9.84 13.58 22.45
N HIS A 619 -9.62 14.08 23.67
CA HIS A 619 -8.67 15.17 23.97
C HIS A 619 -8.93 16.46 23.18
N VAL A 620 -10.18 16.68 22.74
CA VAL A 620 -10.58 17.92 22.08
C VAL A 620 -11.01 18.92 23.14
N THR A 621 -10.34 20.08 23.16
CA THR A 621 -10.75 21.20 24.01
C THR A 621 -10.82 22.49 23.22
N TYR A 622 -11.79 23.34 23.54
CA TYR A 622 -11.87 24.69 22.99
C TYR A 622 -11.78 25.68 24.15
N ARG A 623 -10.66 26.39 24.25
CA ARG A 623 -10.37 27.31 25.35
C ARG A 623 -9.68 28.55 24.79
N SER A 624 -9.99 29.72 25.36
CA SER A 624 -9.34 30.99 24.99
C SER A 624 -9.40 31.32 23.49
N GLY A 625 -10.46 30.91 22.79
CA GLY A 625 -10.65 31.16 21.36
C GLY A 625 -9.83 30.26 20.44
N ALA A 626 -9.17 29.22 20.96
CA ALA A 626 -8.43 28.24 20.15
C ALA A 626 -8.92 26.82 20.41
N LEU A 627 -8.88 25.99 19.38
CA LEU A 627 -9.17 24.56 19.47
C LEU A 627 -7.87 23.79 19.64
N GLN A 628 -7.81 22.94 20.66
CA GLN A 628 -6.71 22.01 20.87
C GLN A 628 -7.19 20.59 20.60
N LEU A 629 -6.42 19.87 19.79
CA LEU A 629 -6.59 18.44 19.50
C LEU A 629 -5.21 17.81 19.57
N ASP A 630 -5.02 16.91 20.54
CA ASP A 630 -3.72 16.33 20.87
C ASP A 630 -2.65 17.42 21.07
N GLN A 631 -1.54 17.34 20.33
CA GLN A 631 -0.46 18.33 20.36
C GLN A 631 -0.69 19.54 19.42
N HIS A 632 -1.80 19.57 18.68
CA HIS A 632 -2.08 20.61 17.69
C HIS A 632 -3.02 21.68 18.24
N THR A 633 -2.73 22.95 17.93
CA THR A 633 -3.58 24.10 18.30
C THR A 633 -4.03 24.83 17.04
N TYR A 634 -5.34 25.00 16.88
CA TYR A 634 -5.96 25.68 15.74
C TYR A 634 -6.59 27.00 16.16
N GLN A 635 -6.06 28.07 15.58
CA GLN A 635 -6.55 29.44 15.76
C GLN A 635 -7.58 29.82 14.67
N PRO A 636 -8.72 30.45 15.02
CA PRO A 636 -9.75 30.88 14.07
C PRO A 636 -9.25 31.78 12.94
N THR A 637 -8.28 32.65 13.25
CA THR A 637 -7.69 33.60 12.30
C THR A 637 -6.85 32.96 11.20
N ARG A 638 -6.42 31.70 11.38
CA ARG A 638 -5.52 31.01 10.46
C ARG A 638 -6.12 29.72 9.89
N HIS A 639 -7.08 29.12 10.60
CA HIS A 639 -7.55 27.78 10.31
C HIS A 639 -9.05 27.70 10.06
N ALA A 640 -9.41 26.76 9.19
CA ALA A 640 -10.76 26.25 9.08
C ALA A 640 -10.80 24.83 9.64
N ILE A 641 -11.80 24.52 10.46
CA ILE A 641 -11.94 23.22 11.10
C ILE A 641 -13.27 22.56 10.72
N VAL A 642 -13.24 21.24 10.72
CA VAL A 642 -14.44 20.41 10.71
C VAL A 642 -14.29 19.34 11.76
N MET A 643 -15.31 19.14 12.58
CA MET A 643 -15.36 18.09 13.59
C MET A 643 -16.75 17.46 13.61
N THR A 644 -16.82 16.17 13.90
CA THR A 644 -18.09 15.46 14.07
C THR A 644 -18.13 14.79 15.42
N ALA A 645 -19.28 14.72 16.09
CA ALA A 645 -19.43 14.00 17.35
C ALA A 645 -20.74 13.25 17.36
N ARG A 646 -20.84 12.14 18.10
CA ARG A 646 -22.14 11.54 18.40
C ARG A 646 -22.90 12.44 19.35
N GLN A 647 -24.22 12.51 19.20
CA GLN A 647 -25.03 13.20 20.20
C GLN A 647 -25.10 12.38 21.48
N PRO A 648 -24.74 12.94 22.65
CA PRO A 648 -24.77 12.20 23.91
C PRO A 648 -26.16 11.67 24.28
N ALA A 649 -27.22 12.42 23.93
CA ALA A 649 -28.61 12.03 24.21
C ALA A 649 -29.19 11.05 23.18
N ASN A 650 -28.58 10.93 22.00
CA ASN A 650 -29.03 10.03 20.94
C ASN A 650 -27.86 9.64 20.02
N PRO A 651 -27.15 8.55 20.31
CA PRO A 651 -25.97 8.13 19.56
C PRO A 651 -26.22 7.85 18.06
N ASP A 652 -27.48 7.66 17.66
CA ASP A 652 -27.86 7.49 16.26
C ASP A 652 -27.76 8.80 15.45
N LYS A 653 -27.66 9.94 16.14
CA LYS A 653 -27.57 11.27 15.54
C LYS A 653 -26.19 11.86 15.74
N THR A 654 -25.81 12.74 14.81
CA THR A 654 -24.47 13.32 14.74
C THR A 654 -24.55 14.84 14.93
N LEU A 655 -23.57 15.40 15.61
CA LEU A 655 -23.24 16.82 15.63
C LEU A 655 -22.07 17.05 14.70
N LEU A 656 -22.12 18.08 13.87
CA LEU A 656 -21.02 18.45 12.98
C LEU A 656 -20.70 19.92 13.22
N TRP A 657 -19.46 20.25 13.52
CA TRP A 657 -18.99 21.64 13.64
C TRP A 657 -18.13 21.97 12.43
N VAL A 658 -18.50 23.02 11.69
CA VAL A 658 -17.73 23.54 10.56
C VAL A 658 -17.46 25.00 10.83
N ALA A 659 -16.19 25.38 10.99
CA ALA A 659 -15.83 26.73 11.41
C ALA A 659 -14.64 27.31 10.64
N SER A 660 -14.78 28.57 10.27
CA SER A 660 -13.79 29.45 9.64
C SER A 660 -14.30 30.89 9.77
N ASP A 661 -13.38 31.84 9.95
CA ASP A 661 -13.66 33.27 9.98
C ASP A 661 -13.38 33.97 8.63
N HIS A 662 -12.97 33.19 7.61
CA HIS A 662 -12.62 33.72 6.30
C HIS A 662 -13.69 33.37 5.26
N PRO A 663 -14.43 34.35 4.69
CA PRO A 663 -15.49 34.10 3.70
C PRO A 663 -15.08 33.23 2.51
N LYS A 664 -13.86 33.41 1.99
CA LYS A 664 -13.32 32.59 0.89
C LYS A 664 -13.07 31.14 1.30
N ALA A 665 -12.52 30.93 2.50
CA ALA A 665 -12.31 29.61 3.06
C ALA A 665 -13.65 28.87 3.25
N ILE A 666 -14.71 29.57 3.69
CA ILE A 666 -16.06 28.99 3.79
C ILE A 666 -16.58 28.54 2.42
N ALA A 667 -16.39 29.34 1.37
CA ALA A 667 -16.77 28.95 0.01
C ALA A 667 -16.00 27.71 -0.48
N GLU A 668 -14.70 27.63 -0.20
CA GLU A 668 -13.89 26.46 -0.54
C GLU A 668 -14.27 25.21 0.28
N LEU A 669 -14.64 25.36 1.56
CA LEU A 669 -15.13 24.25 2.39
C LEU A 669 -16.38 23.62 1.75
N ALA A 670 -17.31 24.45 1.26
CA ALA A 670 -18.53 23.98 0.61
C ALA A 670 -18.23 23.05 -0.58
N ARG A 671 -17.15 23.33 -1.31
CA ARG A 671 -16.68 22.53 -2.46
C ARG A 671 -15.89 21.29 -2.04
N LYS A 672 -15.03 21.40 -1.02
CA LYS A 672 -14.12 20.31 -0.62
C LYS A 672 -14.79 19.24 0.25
N LEU A 673 -15.66 19.60 1.20
CA LEU A 673 -16.19 18.67 2.20
C LEU A 673 -16.93 17.43 1.64
N PRO A 674 -17.65 17.50 0.51
CA PRO A 674 -18.24 16.32 -0.12
C PRO A 674 -17.22 15.23 -0.51
N HIS A 675 -15.92 15.54 -0.59
CA HIS A 675 -14.83 14.59 -0.86
C HIS A 675 -14.21 13.98 0.41
N TYR A 676 -14.53 14.49 1.60
CA TYR A 676 -13.96 14.05 2.89
C TYR A 676 -14.94 13.24 3.76
N ARG A 677 -15.96 12.61 3.15
CA ARG A 677 -17.09 12.00 3.86
C ARG A 677 -16.73 11.01 4.97
N LYS A 678 -15.61 10.29 4.85
CA LYS A 678 -15.21 9.26 5.83
C LYS A 678 -14.54 9.81 7.09
N TYR A 679 -14.14 11.08 7.12
CA TYR A 679 -13.36 11.63 8.22
C TYR A 679 -14.26 12.19 9.33
N SER A 680 -13.78 12.07 10.56
CA SER A 680 -14.42 12.62 11.76
C SER A 680 -13.96 14.05 12.07
N TYR A 681 -12.72 14.37 11.73
CA TYR A 681 -12.19 15.73 11.85
C TYR A 681 -11.28 16.09 10.67
N LEU A 682 -11.24 17.39 10.38
CA LEU A 682 -10.38 18.02 9.39
C LEU A 682 -9.89 19.36 9.95
N ALA A 683 -8.63 19.69 9.70
CA ALA A 683 -8.11 21.03 9.88
C ALA A 683 -7.44 21.47 8.58
N PHE A 684 -7.73 22.70 8.19
CA PHE A 684 -7.20 23.35 7.01
C PHE A 684 -6.55 24.67 7.38
N GLU A 685 -5.56 25.05 6.59
CA GLU A 685 -4.83 26.29 6.75
C GLU A 685 -4.95 27.16 5.49
N GLY A 686 -5.10 28.47 5.70
CA GLY A 686 -5.14 29.47 4.64
C GLY A 686 -6.47 29.52 3.87
N GLU A 687 -6.60 30.51 2.98
CA GLU A 687 -7.84 30.74 2.20
C GLU A 687 -8.09 29.65 1.15
N GLU A 688 -7.05 29.02 0.62
CA GLU A 688 -7.15 27.91 -0.35
C GLU A 688 -7.40 26.55 0.32
N LEU A 689 -7.46 26.51 1.66
CA LEU A 689 -7.68 25.34 2.49
C LEU A 689 -6.72 24.18 2.21
N THR A 690 -5.45 24.35 2.53
CA THR A 690 -4.50 23.22 2.54
C THR A 690 -4.82 22.33 3.74
N ASN A 691 -5.08 21.03 3.53
CA ASN A 691 -5.37 20.12 4.64
C ASN A 691 -4.10 19.88 5.46
N ILE A 692 -4.12 20.28 6.73
CA ILE A 692 -2.99 20.13 7.66
C ILE A 692 -3.22 19.02 8.68
N ASN A 693 -4.48 18.63 8.91
CA ASN A 693 -4.82 17.48 9.73
C ASN A 693 -6.15 16.85 9.27
N LYS A 694 -6.27 15.52 9.43
CA LYS A 694 -7.51 14.76 9.20
C LYS A 694 -7.42 13.41 9.91
N GLY A 695 -8.56 12.90 10.34
CA GLY A 695 -8.62 11.56 10.91
C GLY A 695 -10.03 11.10 11.21
N GLN A 696 -10.11 9.88 11.76
CA GLN A 696 -11.33 9.34 12.33
C GLN A 696 -11.16 9.23 13.84
N TRP A 697 -12.25 9.42 14.60
CA TRP A 697 -12.20 9.18 16.04
C TRP A 697 -12.00 7.69 16.34
N PRO A 698 -11.20 7.34 17.36
CA PRO A 698 -11.21 5.99 17.88
C PRO A 698 -12.58 5.66 18.44
N VAL A 699 -13.00 4.41 18.30
CA VAL A 699 -14.24 3.89 18.86
C VAL A 699 -14.02 3.62 20.35
N THR A 700 -14.61 4.44 21.23
CA THR A 700 -14.40 4.33 22.70
C THR A 700 -15.59 3.76 23.46
N GLN A 701 -16.78 3.69 22.84
CA GLN A 701 -18.04 3.40 23.54
C GLN A 701 -18.81 2.20 22.97
N SER A 702 -18.10 1.15 22.53
CA SER A 702 -18.75 -0.06 22.02
C SER A 702 -19.66 -0.72 23.08
N PRO A 703 -20.90 -1.12 22.75
CA PRO A 703 -21.73 -1.96 23.63
C PRO A 703 -21.18 -3.38 23.83
N LEU A 704 -20.11 -3.73 23.12
CA LEU A 704 -19.37 -4.97 23.25
C LEU A 704 -18.10 -4.81 24.10
N THR A 705 -17.90 -3.64 24.68
CA THR A 705 -16.83 -3.33 25.65
C THR A 705 -17.46 -2.92 26.97
N GLN A 706 -17.07 -3.55 28.08
CA GLN A 706 -17.48 -3.14 29.41
C GLN A 706 -16.33 -3.23 30.40
N LEU A 707 -16.26 -2.24 31.29
CA LEU A 707 -15.55 -2.37 32.55
C LEU A 707 -16.30 -3.36 33.43
N ILE A 708 -15.56 -4.30 34.02
CA ILE A 708 -16.15 -5.42 34.76
C ILE A 708 -16.57 -4.95 36.15
N LYS A 709 -17.84 -5.14 36.49
CA LYS A 709 -18.39 -4.84 37.82
C LYS A 709 -17.85 -5.83 38.84
N GLN A 710 -17.16 -5.34 39.88
CA GLN A 710 -16.60 -6.21 40.93
C GLN A 710 -17.64 -6.41 42.04
N LYS A 711 -17.89 -7.67 42.43
CA LYS A 711 -18.80 -7.99 43.55
C LYS A 711 -18.22 -7.73 44.93
N ASP A 712 -16.90 -7.51 45.03
CA ASP A 712 -16.21 -7.17 46.28
C ASP A 712 -16.20 -5.66 46.59
N GLU A 713 -17.02 -4.87 45.86
CA GLU A 713 -17.15 -3.40 45.97
C GLU A 713 -15.84 -2.62 45.76
N SER A 714 -14.78 -3.27 45.26
CA SER A 714 -13.54 -2.59 44.95
C SER A 714 -13.71 -1.62 43.79
N SER A 715 -13.31 -0.37 44.00
CA SER A 715 -13.27 0.66 42.96
C SER A 715 -11.88 0.70 42.34
N PHE A 716 -11.82 0.72 41.00
CA PHE A 716 -10.58 0.87 40.25
C PHE A 716 -10.67 2.14 39.40
N THR A 717 -9.61 2.93 39.40
CA THR A 717 -9.44 4.10 38.52
C THR A 717 -8.77 3.74 37.20
N SER A 718 -8.31 2.49 37.04
CA SER A 718 -7.52 2.06 35.91
C SER A 718 -8.40 1.62 34.74
N THR A 719 -8.25 2.29 33.60
CA THR A 719 -8.78 1.89 32.28
C THR A 719 -7.88 0.88 31.58
N HIS A 720 -7.06 0.12 32.32
CA HIS A 720 -6.00 -0.74 31.78
C HIS A 720 -6.44 -1.55 30.56
N VAL A 721 -5.81 -1.26 29.42
CA VAL A 721 -6.02 -1.99 28.17
C VAL A 721 -4.73 -2.76 27.88
N GLY A 722 -4.68 -4.01 28.33
CA GLY A 722 -3.66 -4.95 27.88
C GLY A 722 -3.64 -5.03 26.34
N THR A 723 -2.44 -5.14 25.77
CA THR A 723 -2.27 -5.22 24.31
C THR A 723 -2.83 -6.52 23.75
N LEU A 724 -3.41 -6.44 22.55
CA LEU A 724 -3.91 -7.60 21.81
C LEU A 724 -2.76 -8.24 21.02
N ALA A 725 -2.81 -9.57 20.86
CA ALA A 725 -1.88 -10.27 19.99
C ALA A 725 -1.92 -9.70 18.56
N SER A 726 -0.75 -9.37 18.02
CA SER A 726 -0.63 -8.92 16.63
C SER A 726 -0.96 -10.06 15.67
N ARG A 727 -1.71 -9.75 14.61
CA ARG A 727 -2.05 -10.72 13.55
C ARG A 727 -1.11 -10.51 12.36
N ARG A 728 -0.44 -11.57 11.94
CA ARG A 728 0.33 -11.56 10.69
C ARG A 728 -0.61 -11.59 9.48
N ALA A 729 -0.24 -10.87 8.43
CA ALA A 729 -0.92 -10.95 7.15
C ALA A 729 -0.87 -12.37 6.57
N LEU A 730 -1.94 -12.81 5.89
CA LEU A 730 -2.03 -14.16 5.30
C LEU A 730 -0.89 -14.46 4.32
N ALA A 731 -0.46 -13.43 3.58
CA ALA A 731 0.72 -13.44 2.73
C ALA A 731 1.31 -12.02 2.69
N GLU A 732 2.59 -11.95 2.36
CA GLU A 732 3.36 -10.71 2.23
C GLU A 732 3.95 -10.64 0.83
N LEU A 733 4.07 -9.42 0.29
CA LEU A 733 4.78 -9.23 -0.97
C LEU A 733 6.24 -9.67 -0.84
N PRO A 734 6.82 -10.32 -1.85
CA PRO A 734 8.26 -10.54 -1.85
C PRO A 734 8.96 -9.17 -1.80
N PRO A 735 9.98 -9.01 -0.95
CA PRO A 735 10.70 -7.74 -0.87
C PRO A 735 11.40 -7.46 -2.20
N LEU A 736 11.30 -6.22 -2.69
CA LEU A 736 12.00 -5.78 -3.91
C LEU A 736 13.52 -5.85 -3.74
N PHE A 737 14.00 -5.64 -2.52
CA PHE A 737 15.41 -5.64 -2.14
C PHE A 737 15.77 -6.91 -1.39
N SER A 738 16.98 -7.42 -1.61
CA SER A 738 17.43 -8.65 -0.94
C SER A 738 18.05 -8.35 0.42
N GLU A 739 17.35 -8.75 1.48
CA GLU A 739 17.88 -8.78 2.85
C GLU A 739 19.24 -9.49 2.94
N ASN A 740 19.33 -10.67 2.33
CA ASN A 740 20.54 -11.49 2.35
C ASN A 740 21.74 -10.82 1.66
N ARG A 741 21.53 -10.10 0.55
CA ARG A 741 22.63 -9.39 -0.12
C ARG A 741 23.10 -8.20 0.68
N MET A 742 22.18 -7.38 1.20
CA MET A 742 22.56 -6.25 2.05
C MET A 742 23.28 -6.73 3.32
N LEU A 743 22.79 -7.79 3.98
CA LEU A 743 23.47 -8.36 5.13
C LEU A 743 24.85 -8.91 4.77
N ALA A 744 25.02 -9.52 3.59
CA ALA A 744 26.32 -10.00 3.12
C ALA A 744 27.30 -8.84 2.85
N ASP A 745 26.83 -7.73 2.26
CA ASP A 745 27.63 -6.52 2.06
C ASP A 745 28.07 -5.93 3.41
N ILE A 746 27.15 -5.84 4.37
CA ILE A 746 27.44 -5.35 5.73
C ILE A 746 28.44 -6.27 6.42
N ALA A 747 28.21 -7.58 6.37
CA ALA A 747 29.10 -8.57 6.98
C ALA A 747 30.50 -8.56 6.37
N HIS A 748 30.62 -8.24 5.08
CA HIS A 748 31.91 -8.07 4.43
C HIS A 748 32.64 -6.83 4.93
N LEU A 749 31.98 -5.66 4.87
CA LEU A 749 32.60 -4.38 5.22
C LEU A 749 32.91 -4.27 6.72
N ALA A 750 32.05 -4.82 7.57
CA ALA A 750 32.19 -4.82 9.04
C ALA A 750 32.95 -6.04 9.57
N ASN A 751 33.62 -6.80 8.70
CA ASN A 751 34.43 -7.93 9.14
C ASN A 751 35.66 -7.45 9.94
N GLU A 752 36.08 -8.24 10.94
CA GLU A 752 37.27 -7.95 11.75
C GLU A 752 38.54 -7.71 10.90
N ALA A 753 38.65 -8.39 9.75
CA ALA A 753 39.75 -8.22 8.81
C ALA A 753 39.87 -6.79 8.23
N PHE A 754 38.78 -6.02 8.24
CA PHE A 754 38.77 -4.61 7.81
C PHE A 754 39.15 -3.63 8.93
N LYS A 755 39.33 -4.13 10.17
CA LYS A 755 39.78 -3.35 11.34
C LYS A 755 39.08 -1.99 11.47
N GLY A 756 37.78 -1.96 11.21
CA GLY A 756 36.96 -0.76 11.33
C GLY A 756 37.20 0.33 10.29
N ARG A 757 37.82 0.00 9.14
CA ARG A 757 37.95 0.88 7.96
C ARG A 757 38.49 2.26 8.33
N GLU A 758 39.54 2.27 9.14
CA GLU A 758 40.13 3.50 9.65
C GLU A 758 40.65 4.39 8.51
N LEU A 759 40.48 5.69 8.64
CA LEU A 759 40.92 6.65 7.63
C LEU A 759 42.41 6.49 7.27
N GLY A 760 42.73 6.28 5.99
CA GLY A 760 44.10 6.10 5.49
C GLY A 760 44.72 4.72 5.72
N SER A 761 43.93 3.73 6.17
CA SER A 761 44.39 2.34 6.34
C SER A 761 44.36 1.54 5.02
N PRO A 762 45.21 0.49 4.87
CA PRO A 762 45.07 -0.46 3.76
C PRO A 762 43.70 -1.16 3.72
N GLU A 763 43.05 -1.36 4.85
CA GLU A 763 41.75 -1.98 4.93
C GLU A 763 40.63 -1.10 4.34
N LEU A 764 40.69 0.22 4.54
CA LEU A 764 39.80 1.19 3.87
C LEU A 764 39.95 1.14 2.34
N GLU A 765 41.19 1.00 1.88
CA GLU A 765 41.53 0.89 0.46
C GLU A 765 40.90 -0.38 -0.18
N VAL A 766 40.90 -1.50 0.54
CA VAL A 766 40.22 -2.74 0.11
C VAL A 766 38.70 -2.57 0.09
N ALA A 767 38.13 -1.83 1.05
CA ALA A 767 36.70 -1.52 1.06
C ALA A 767 36.30 -0.69 -0.17
N ALA A 768 37.12 0.30 -0.55
CA ALA A 768 36.89 1.08 -1.77
C ALA A 768 36.87 0.20 -3.03
N ASP A 769 37.77 -0.79 -3.12
CA ASP A 769 37.82 -1.73 -4.24
C ASP A 769 36.59 -2.64 -4.29
N TYR A 770 36.12 -3.12 -3.14
CA TYR A 770 34.89 -3.90 -3.03
C TYR A 770 33.68 -3.12 -3.57
N ILE A 771 33.55 -1.85 -3.17
CA ILE A 771 32.43 -0.99 -3.60
C ILE A 771 32.51 -0.73 -5.11
N ALA A 772 33.69 -0.40 -5.64
CA ALA A 772 33.90 -0.18 -7.07
C ALA A 772 33.52 -1.41 -7.91
N GLN A 773 33.90 -2.61 -7.46
CA GLN A 773 33.51 -3.86 -8.12
C GLN A 773 32.00 -4.07 -8.12
N ASN A 774 31.33 -3.75 -7.01
CA ASN A 774 29.88 -3.86 -6.93
C ASN A 774 29.15 -2.83 -7.82
N PHE A 775 29.65 -1.59 -7.91
CA PHE A 775 29.14 -0.61 -8.88
C PHE A 775 29.28 -1.10 -10.32
N GLN A 776 30.43 -1.67 -10.66
CA GLN A 776 30.65 -2.26 -11.99
C GLN A 776 29.68 -3.42 -12.26
N GLN A 777 29.51 -4.33 -11.31
CA GLN A 777 28.60 -5.48 -11.44
C GLN A 777 27.13 -5.07 -11.55
N ALA A 778 26.73 -3.96 -10.90
CA ALA A 778 25.41 -3.38 -11.03
C ALA A 778 25.17 -2.71 -12.40
N GLY A 779 26.24 -2.46 -13.18
CA GLY A 779 26.16 -1.82 -14.49
C GLY A 779 26.36 -0.29 -14.47
N LEU A 780 26.82 0.29 -13.36
CA LEU A 780 27.15 1.71 -13.29
C LEU A 780 28.45 2.01 -14.04
N LEU A 781 28.54 3.18 -14.67
CA LEU A 781 29.75 3.64 -15.35
C LEU A 781 30.70 4.38 -14.37
N PRO A 782 32.02 4.33 -14.55
CA PRO A 782 32.96 5.10 -13.74
C PRO A 782 32.89 6.61 -14.05
N SER A 783 33.07 7.46 -13.04
CA SER A 783 33.15 8.93 -13.22
C SER A 783 34.21 9.63 -12.35
N GLY A 784 35.13 8.86 -11.77
CA GLY A 784 36.31 9.37 -11.07
C GLY A 784 37.45 9.79 -12.01
N ASP A 785 38.64 9.94 -11.45
CA ASP A 785 39.84 10.36 -12.17
C ASP A 785 40.21 9.36 -13.27
N ASN A 786 40.62 9.88 -14.43
CA ASN A 786 41.00 9.08 -15.61
C ASN A 786 39.97 8.02 -16.03
N ASN A 787 38.67 8.31 -15.87
CA ASN A 787 37.57 7.39 -16.17
C ASN A 787 37.61 6.09 -15.33
N SER A 788 38.15 6.18 -14.11
CA SER A 788 38.08 5.13 -13.08
C SER A 788 36.91 5.37 -12.12
N TYR A 789 36.64 4.43 -11.21
CA TYR A 789 35.67 4.66 -10.13
C TYR A 789 36.23 5.52 -9.00
N TYR A 790 37.50 5.93 -9.02
CA TYR A 790 38.15 6.56 -7.87
C TYR A 790 38.41 8.05 -8.12
N GLN A 791 38.03 8.90 -7.15
CA GLN A 791 38.49 10.28 -7.06
C GLN A 791 39.51 10.37 -5.93
N THR A 792 40.78 10.61 -6.24
CA THR A 792 41.91 10.43 -5.31
C THR A 792 42.64 11.74 -5.01
N TRP A 793 42.96 11.99 -3.73
CA TRP A 793 43.75 13.16 -3.32
C TRP A 793 44.65 12.88 -2.11
N GLN A 794 45.56 13.82 -1.86
CA GLN A 794 46.38 13.85 -0.64
C GLN A 794 45.75 14.78 0.39
N GLN A 795 45.53 14.29 1.60
CA GLN A 795 44.93 15.03 2.70
C GLN A 795 45.86 15.06 3.89
N ASP A 796 46.14 16.26 4.42
CA ASP A 796 46.77 16.38 5.73
C ASP A 796 45.69 16.30 6.81
N VAL A 797 45.75 15.28 7.67
CA VAL A 797 44.83 15.08 8.79
C VAL A 797 45.48 15.36 10.16
N GLY A 798 46.69 15.93 10.15
CA GLY A 798 47.42 16.24 11.37
C GLY A 798 47.95 15.00 12.11
N ALA A 799 48.60 15.22 13.25
CA ALA A 799 49.16 14.14 14.06
C ALA A 799 48.04 13.23 14.64
N PRO A 800 48.26 11.90 14.73
CA PRO A 800 49.51 11.19 14.45
C PRO A 800 49.75 10.77 13.00
N LYS A 801 48.77 10.96 12.09
CA LYS A 801 48.81 10.37 10.74
C LYS A 801 49.48 11.23 9.66
N GLY A 802 49.47 12.56 9.81
CA GLY A 802 50.03 13.50 8.85
C GLY A 802 49.30 13.46 7.51
N LYS A 803 50.06 13.41 6.40
CA LYS A 803 49.51 13.33 5.04
C LYS A 803 49.17 11.89 4.65
N ILE A 804 47.92 11.67 4.28
CA ILE A 804 47.38 10.38 3.83
C ILE A 804 46.73 10.51 2.45
N THR A 805 46.66 9.40 1.73
CA THR A 805 45.90 9.31 0.47
C THR A 805 44.46 8.96 0.79
N LEU A 806 43.50 9.67 0.21
CA LEU A 806 42.07 9.41 0.34
C LEU A 806 41.45 9.21 -1.03
N ARG A 807 40.37 8.42 -1.10
CA ARG A 807 39.58 8.23 -2.31
C ARG A 807 38.08 8.17 -2.08
N ASN A 808 37.31 8.90 -2.86
CA ASN A 808 35.87 8.63 -3.02
C ASN A 808 35.68 7.56 -4.11
N VAL A 809 34.62 6.76 -4.02
CA VAL A 809 34.23 5.80 -5.05
C VAL A 809 32.96 6.28 -5.74
N ILE A 810 33.00 6.49 -7.06
CA ILE A 810 31.96 7.17 -7.84
C ILE A 810 31.52 6.31 -9.02
N GLY A 811 30.25 5.90 -9.03
CA GLY A 811 29.57 5.25 -10.14
C GLY A 811 28.38 6.09 -10.64
N ILE A 812 28.10 6.07 -11.95
CA ILE A 812 27.00 6.85 -12.54
C ILE A 812 26.04 5.98 -13.33
N LEU A 813 24.76 6.34 -13.28
CA LEU A 813 23.71 5.88 -14.18
C LEU A 813 23.29 7.06 -15.08
N PRO A 814 23.70 7.09 -16.36
CA PRO A 814 23.48 8.24 -17.24
C PRO A 814 22.00 8.56 -17.46
N GLY A 815 21.69 9.86 -17.49
CA GLY A 815 20.35 10.35 -17.82
C GLY A 815 20.10 10.43 -19.33
N THR A 816 18.86 10.22 -19.76
CA THR A 816 18.47 10.22 -21.18
C THR A 816 17.92 11.55 -21.68
N ASN A 817 17.48 12.46 -20.80
CA ASN A 817 16.83 13.70 -21.20
C ASN A 817 17.87 14.80 -21.53
N PRO A 818 17.94 15.29 -22.79
CA PRO A 818 18.89 16.33 -23.18
C PRO A 818 18.69 17.66 -22.45
N GLU A 819 17.48 17.99 -22.02
CA GLU A 819 17.17 19.22 -21.28
C GLU A 819 17.74 19.18 -19.84
N LEU A 820 17.94 17.98 -19.30
CA LEU A 820 18.53 17.74 -17.99
C LEU A 820 20.03 17.42 -18.07
N ALA A 821 20.66 17.58 -19.24
CA ALA A 821 22.06 17.28 -19.46
C ALA A 821 22.99 18.04 -18.49
N GLY A 822 23.88 17.30 -17.84
CA GLY A 822 24.81 17.82 -16.84
C GLY A 822 24.17 18.16 -15.49
N GLN A 823 22.86 17.94 -15.30
CA GLN A 823 22.25 17.88 -13.98
C GLN A 823 22.40 16.48 -13.39
N SER A 824 22.44 16.40 -12.06
CA SER A 824 22.55 15.11 -11.36
C SER A 824 21.78 15.05 -10.05
N LEU A 825 21.38 13.83 -9.68
CA LEU A 825 20.93 13.46 -8.34
C LEU A 825 22.04 12.63 -7.68
N ILE A 826 22.41 12.94 -6.44
CA ILE A 826 23.42 12.19 -5.70
C ILE A 826 22.75 11.22 -4.73
N ILE A 827 23.18 9.96 -4.75
CA ILE A 827 22.92 8.97 -3.70
C ILE A 827 24.26 8.72 -3.01
N GLY A 828 24.33 9.00 -1.70
CA GLY A 828 25.57 8.98 -0.93
C GLY A 828 25.52 8.11 0.33
N ALA A 829 26.66 7.55 0.69
CA ALA A 829 26.96 6.97 2.01
C ALA A 829 28.47 7.08 2.24
N HIS A 830 28.94 7.17 3.48
CA HIS A 830 30.38 7.04 3.75
C HIS A 830 30.77 5.57 3.99
N TYR A 831 32.01 5.22 3.69
CA TYR A 831 32.51 3.85 3.86
C TYR A 831 33.68 3.73 4.84
N ASP A 832 34.23 4.85 5.32
CA ASP A 832 35.15 4.86 6.46
C ASP A 832 34.42 4.73 7.79
N HIS A 833 35.15 4.31 8.82
CA HIS A 833 34.72 4.37 10.21
C HIS A 833 35.95 4.57 11.13
N LEU A 834 35.79 4.40 12.44
CA LEU A 834 36.75 4.84 13.47
C LEU A 834 37.95 3.92 13.68
N GLY A 835 38.00 2.76 13.03
CA GLY A 835 39.09 1.81 13.19
C GLY A 835 39.33 1.37 14.64
N MET A 836 40.50 1.74 15.18
CA MET A 836 40.87 1.47 16.57
C MET A 836 40.48 2.60 17.54
N GLY A 837 39.77 3.62 17.05
CA GLY A 837 39.24 4.72 17.83
C GLY A 837 39.70 6.11 17.40
N TRP A 838 40.04 6.31 16.13
CA TRP A 838 40.47 7.60 15.58
C TRP A 838 39.40 8.18 14.64
N PRO A 839 39.11 9.50 14.66
CA PRO A 839 39.80 10.57 15.39
C PRO A 839 39.27 10.85 16.80
N ASP A 840 38.10 10.32 17.16
CA ASP A 840 37.50 10.52 18.48
C ASP A 840 36.59 9.36 18.89
N VAL A 841 36.86 8.74 20.05
CA VAL A 841 36.02 7.71 20.68
C VAL A 841 35.98 7.88 22.18
N ARG A 842 35.01 7.19 22.81
CA ARG A 842 34.91 7.10 24.26
C ARG A 842 36.16 6.46 24.85
N ALA A 843 36.66 6.98 25.97
CA ALA A 843 37.90 6.49 26.59
C ALA A 843 37.90 4.96 26.82
N ALA A 844 36.76 4.39 27.23
CA ALA A 844 36.60 2.95 27.46
C ALA A 844 36.70 2.06 26.20
N ASN A 845 36.62 2.66 25.02
CA ASN A 845 36.63 1.98 23.72
C ASN A 845 37.92 2.17 22.94
N HIS A 846 38.84 3.01 23.42
CA HIS A 846 40.11 3.26 22.75
C HIS A 846 40.93 1.97 22.58
N GLY A 847 41.47 1.75 21.39
CA GLY A 847 42.27 0.57 21.05
C GLY A 847 41.47 -0.72 20.81
N LYS A 848 40.13 -0.64 20.70
CA LYS A 848 39.27 -1.74 20.26
C LYS A 848 38.80 -1.48 18.83
N ILE A 849 38.52 -2.56 18.09
CA ILE A 849 37.98 -2.45 16.73
C ILE A 849 36.56 -1.91 16.80
N HIS A 850 36.28 -0.86 16.02
CA HIS A 850 34.95 -0.32 15.77
C HIS A 850 34.49 -0.88 14.43
N TYR A 851 33.65 -1.93 14.42
CA TYR A 851 33.32 -2.65 13.19
C TYR A 851 32.50 -1.82 12.20
N GLY A 852 31.69 -0.89 12.70
CA GLY A 852 30.91 0.03 11.87
C GLY A 852 29.89 -0.70 11.00
N ALA A 853 29.15 -1.64 11.60
CA ALA A 853 28.13 -2.42 10.90
C ALA A 853 26.93 -1.56 10.55
N ASP A 854 26.41 -0.79 11.50
CA ASP A 854 25.39 0.22 11.25
C ASP A 854 26.03 1.52 10.73
N ASP A 855 27.21 1.89 11.25
CA ASP A 855 27.93 3.13 10.94
C ASP A 855 29.28 2.87 10.20
N ASN A 856 29.33 2.78 8.88
CA ASN A 856 28.21 2.93 7.96
C ASN A 856 28.20 1.89 6.85
N ALA A 857 28.58 0.65 7.18
CA ALA A 857 28.43 -0.46 6.25
C ALA A 857 26.95 -0.65 5.82
N SER A 858 26.00 -0.31 6.69
CA SER A 858 24.56 -0.35 6.40
C SER A 858 24.14 0.61 5.27
N GLY A 859 24.60 1.87 5.29
CA GLY A 859 24.29 2.85 4.25
C GLY A 859 24.90 2.47 2.91
N VAL A 860 26.15 1.98 2.91
CA VAL A 860 26.79 1.46 1.70
C VAL A 860 26.00 0.27 1.13
N ALA A 861 25.56 -0.67 1.96
CA ALA A 861 24.81 -1.83 1.51
C ALA A 861 23.46 -1.46 0.87
N VAL A 862 22.72 -0.50 1.45
CA VAL A 862 21.47 0.02 0.86
C VAL A 862 21.74 0.71 -0.49
N MET A 863 22.80 1.51 -0.58
CA MET A 863 23.20 2.17 -1.82
C MET A 863 23.55 1.16 -2.93
N LEU A 864 24.34 0.13 -2.60
CA LEU A 864 24.71 -0.94 -3.54
C LEU A 864 23.47 -1.72 -4.00
N GLU A 865 22.58 -2.06 -3.07
CA GLU A 865 21.38 -2.82 -3.39
C GLU A 865 20.39 -1.99 -4.24
N LEU A 866 20.27 -0.68 -4.00
CA LEU A 866 19.53 0.22 -4.90
C LEU A 866 20.12 0.19 -6.32
N ALA A 867 21.44 0.33 -6.45
CA ALA A 867 22.11 0.30 -7.76
C ALA A 867 21.85 -1.03 -8.51
N ARG A 868 21.95 -2.17 -7.82
CA ARG A 868 21.66 -3.50 -8.39
C ARG A 868 20.23 -3.63 -8.90
N GLN A 869 19.27 -2.96 -8.24
CA GLN A 869 17.87 -3.03 -8.64
C GLN A 869 17.54 -2.14 -9.82
N ILE A 870 18.08 -0.93 -9.86
CA ILE A 870 17.61 0.09 -10.82
C ILE A 870 18.46 0.15 -12.10
N ALA A 871 19.79 0.02 -12.00
CA ALA A 871 20.68 0.22 -13.14
C ALA A 871 20.44 -0.77 -14.31
N PRO A 872 20.12 -2.07 -14.07
CA PRO A 872 19.84 -3.00 -15.16
C PRO A 872 18.45 -2.84 -15.81
N LYS A 873 17.51 -2.16 -15.13
CA LYS A 873 16.08 -2.17 -15.49
C LYS A 873 15.56 -0.82 -15.95
N TRP A 874 16.22 0.28 -15.60
CA TRP A 874 15.71 1.62 -15.78
C TRP A 874 16.80 2.59 -16.26
N GLN A 875 16.43 3.45 -17.22
CA GLN A 875 17.24 4.61 -17.60
C GLN A 875 16.57 5.89 -17.11
N PRO A 876 17.21 6.66 -16.20
CA PRO A 876 16.61 7.86 -15.64
C PRO A 876 16.61 9.01 -16.65
N GLN A 877 15.72 9.99 -16.49
CA GLN A 877 15.81 11.21 -17.30
C GLN A 877 17.02 12.07 -16.92
N ARG A 878 17.29 12.23 -15.62
CA ARG A 878 18.47 12.92 -15.06
C ARG A 878 19.53 11.91 -14.65
N THR A 879 20.82 12.25 -14.80
CA THR A 879 21.90 11.37 -14.35
C THR A 879 21.82 11.15 -12.84
N ILE A 880 22.01 9.90 -12.40
CA ILE A 880 22.15 9.56 -10.98
C ILE A 880 23.62 9.23 -10.72
N ILE A 881 24.18 9.81 -9.67
CA ILE A 881 25.56 9.56 -9.24
C ILE A 881 25.50 8.88 -7.87
N PHE A 882 26.08 7.68 -7.80
CA PHE A 882 26.28 6.92 -6.58
C PHE A 882 27.70 7.21 -6.07
N ILE A 883 27.82 7.65 -4.82
CA ILE A 883 29.11 8.01 -4.23
C ILE A 883 29.26 7.35 -2.87
N ALA A 884 30.33 6.56 -2.71
CA ALA A 884 30.83 6.19 -1.40
C ALA A 884 31.92 7.19 -0.97
N PHE A 885 31.63 7.98 0.06
CA PHE A 885 32.55 9.00 0.58
C PHE A 885 33.53 8.42 1.59
N THR A 886 34.73 9.01 1.64
CA THR A 886 35.72 8.74 2.70
C THR A 886 35.95 9.97 3.56
N GLY A 887 36.31 9.78 4.82
CA GLY A 887 36.70 10.84 5.73
C GLY A 887 35.52 11.63 6.27
N GLU A 888 34.34 11.03 6.34
CA GLU A 888 33.16 11.59 7.02
C GLU A 888 33.51 11.85 8.48
N GLU A 889 34.03 10.80 9.15
CA GLU A 889 34.43 10.75 10.56
C GLU A 889 35.51 11.79 10.93
N ALA A 890 36.21 12.29 9.92
CA ALA A 890 37.28 13.26 10.04
C ALA A 890 36.89 14.62 9.44
N ASN A 891 35.65 15.05 9.64
CA ASN A 891 35.10 16.36 9.25
C ASN A 891 34.72 16.47 7.76
N LEU A 892 34.04 15.45 7.23
CA LEU A 892 33.39 15.44 5.91
C LEU A 892 34.36 15.67 4.75
N LEU A 893 35.57 15.10 4.83
CA LEU A 893 36.67 15.39 3.90
C LEU A 893 36.31 14.99 2.47
N GLY A 894 35.70 13.82 2.28
CA GLY A 894 35.34 13.29 0.98
C GLY A 894 34.24 14.08 0.29
N SER A 895 33.14 14.38 0.98
CA SER A 895 32.03 15.18 0.42
C SER A 895 32.46 16.63 0.14
N LYS A 896 33.21 17.27 1.05
CA LYS A 896 33.82 18.59 0.79
C LYS A 896 34.77 18.56 -0.41
N TYR A 897 35.59 17.52 -0.55
CA TYR A 897 36.48 17.39 -1.69
C TYR A 897 35.69 17.24 -2.99
N PHE A 898 34.67 16.37 -3.01
CA PHE A 898 33.82 16.15 -4.18
C PHE A 898 33.17 17.45 -4.66
N ILE A 899 32.51 18.19 -3.77
CA ILE A 899 31.83 19.46 -4.10
C ILE A 899 32.81 20.46 -4.73
N ASN A 900 34.02 20.56 -4.18
CA ASN A 900 35.02 21.52 -4.63
C ASN A 900 35.76 21.10 -5.91
N ASN A 901 35.72 19.83 -6.29
CA ASN A 901 36.54 19.27 -7.39
C ASN A 901 35.73 18.52 -8.47
N ALA A 902 34.39 18.50 -8.40
CA ALA A 902 33.56 17.82 -9.39
C ALA A 902 33.63 18.52 -10.76
N LYS A 903 34.19 17.82 -11.77
CA LYS A 903 34.39 18.36 -13.13
C LYS A 903 33.27 17.98 -14.11
N ALA A 904 32.89 16.69 -14.16
CA ALA A 904 31.91 16.19 -15.12
C ALA A 904 30.47 16.62 -14.78
N TYR A 905 30.15 16.64 -13.48
CA TYR A 905 28.85 17.03 -12.95
C TYR A 905 29.05 18.13 -11.90
N PRO A 906 29.00 19.41 -12.29
CA PRO A 906 29.35 20.50 -11.39
C PRO A 906 28.35 20.64 -10.25
N ALA A 907 28.84 20.94 -9.04
CA ALA A 907 28.04 21.03 -7.81
C ALA A 907 26.77 21.91 -7.97
N LYS A 908 26.87 23.03 -8.70
CA LYS A 908 25.74 23.96 -8.96
C LYS A 908 24.59 23.36 -9.77
N LYS A 909 24.78 22.21 -10.42
CA LYS A 909 23.76 21.50 -11.20
C LYS A 909 23.27 20.22 -10.52
N ILE A 910 23.65 20.00 -9.27
CA ILE A 910 23.11 18.92 -8.46
C ILE A 910 21.71 19.33 -8.00
N THR A 911 20.70 18.50 -8.30
CA THR A 911 19.31 18.79 -7.93
C THR A 911 19.07 18.55 -6.45
N ALA A 912 19.65 17.48 -5.91
CA ALA A 912 19.59 17.11 -4.51
C ALA A 912 20.65 16.04 -4.19
N MET A 913 20.94 15.85 -2.91
CA MET A 913 21.62 14.67 -2.38
C MET A 913 20.70 13.89 -1.43
N LEU A 914 20.68 12.57 -1.58
CA LEU A 914 20.08 11.63 -0.64
C LEU A 914 21.21 10.86 0.05
N ASN A 915 21.43 11.13 1.33
CA ASN A 915 22.50 10.55 2.14
C ASN A 915 21.98 9.41 3.03
N LEU A 916 22.72 8.32 3.14
CA LEU A 916 22.42 7.16 3.97
C LEU A 916 23.45 7.06 5.10
N ASP A 917 22.98 7.08 6.34
CA ASP A 917 23.86 7.02 7.51
C ASP A 917 23.11 6.42 8.70
N THR A 918 23.67 5.34 9.29
CA THR A 918 23.05 4.53 10.37
C THR A 918 21.63 4.10 10.07
N VAL A 919 21.47 3.30 9.01
CA VAL A 919 20.16 2.89 8.47
C VAL A 919 19.79 1.43 8.80
N GLY A 920 20.67 0.71 9.50
CA GLY A 920 20.62 -0.72 9.77
C GLY A 920 19.87 -1.13 11.02
N ARG A 921 19.45 -0.20 11.90
CA ARG A 921 18.74 -0.53 13.16
C ARG A 921 17.42 0.23 13.32
N LEU A 922 16.50 0.04 12.38
CA LEU A 922 15.20 0.73 12.35
C LEU A 922 14.16 0.13 13.31
N GLY A 923 14.08 -1.21 13.38
CA GLY A 923 13.05 -1.91 14.13
C GLY A 923 11.63 -1.59 13.61
N ASN A 924 10.75 -1.22 14.53
CA ASN A 924 9.37 -0.84 14.21
C ASN A 924 9.18 0.67 14.05
N ASN A 925 10.25 1.46 14.10
CA ASN A 925 10.17 2.91 13.99
C ASN A 925 9.93 3.36 12.54
N PRO A 926 9.34 4.56 12.34
CA PRO A 926 9.32 5.22 11.03
C PRO A 926 10.73 5.51 10.52
N VAL A 927 10.93 5.49 9.20
CA VAL A 927 12.19 5.95 8.60
C VAL A 927 12.32 7.45 8.83
N THR A 928 13.38 7.90 9.51
CA THR A 928 13.59 9.32 9.80
C THR A 928 14.39 9.98 8.68
N LEU A 929 13.93 11.16 8.27
CA LEU A 929 14.49 11.93 7.17
C LEU A 929 14.79 13.35 7.64
N PHE A 930 16.07 13.67 7.83
CA PHE A 930 16.54 15.01 8.21
C PHE A 930 16.79 15.88 7.00
N GLY A 931 16.66 17.20 7.14
CA GLY A 931 16.90 18.16 6.05
C GLY A 931 15.77 18.23 5.01
N THR A 932 14.57 17.71 5.30
CA THR A 932 13.43 17.77 4.35
C THR A 932 12.93 19.20 4.09
N GLY A 933 13.35 20.17 4.89
CA GLY A 933 13.11 21.60 4.72
C GLY A 933 14.10 22.29 3.78
N THR A 934 15.18 21.62 3.35
CA THR A 934 16.22 22.22 2.47
C THR A 934 15.68 22.59 1.08
N ALA A 935 14.56 22.02 0.66
CA ALA A 935 13.74 22.48 -0.46
C ALA A 935 12.26 22.23 -0.19
N ARG A 936 11.39 23.13 -0.66
CA ARG A 936 9.94 23.13 -0.36
C ARG A 936 9.24 21.83 -0.75
N GLU A 937 9.71 21.18 -1.80
CA GLU A 937 9.07 20.00 -2.36
C GLU A 937 9.46 18.71 -1.63
N LEU A 938 10.61 18.65 -0.95
CA LEU A 938 11.16 17.39 -0.42
C LEU A 938 10.24 16.73 0.61
N VAL A 939 9.62 17.50 1.51
CA VAL A 939 8.62 16.97 2.45
C VAL A 939 7.46 16.26 1.73
N HIS A 940 7.04 16.76 0.55
CA HIS A 940 5.98 16.16 -0.24
C HIS A 940 6.46 14.94 -1.02
N VAL A 941 7.68 14.98 -1.55
CA VAL A 941 8.32 13.83 -2.22
C VAL A 941 8.35 12.63 -1.27
N PHE A 942 8.86 12.83 -0.05
CA PHE A 942 8.98 11.74 0.91
C PHE A 942 7.63 11.29 1.44
N ARG A 943 6.68 12.18 1.73
CA ARG A 943 5.29 11.79 2.07
C ARG A 943 4.65 10.95 0.95
N GLY A 944 4.92 11.30 -0.31
CA GLY A 944 4.52 10.49 -1.46
C GLY A 944 5.16 9.10 -1.44
N ALA A 945 6.47 9.01 -1.20
CA ALA A 945 7.19 7.74 -1.09
C ALA A 945 6.65 6.86 0.06
N GLY A 946 6.42 7.42 1.25
CA GLY A 946 5.82 6.70 2.38
C GLY A 946 4.40 6.21 2.08
N PHE A 947 3.61 7.02 1.35
CA PHE A 947 2.28 6.62 0.93
C PHE A 947 2.29 5.47 -0.10
N VAL A 948 3.17 5.56 -1.11
CA VAL A 948 3.30 4.51 -2.15
C VAL A 948 3.78 3.20 -1.56
N THR A 949 4.79 3.25 -0.70
CA THR A 949 5.36 2.04 -0.08
C THR A 949 4.57 1.50 1.10
N GLY A 950 3.67 2.29 1.69
CA GLY A 950 2.99 1.96 2.95
C GLY A 950 3.91 2.02 4.18
N ILE A 951 5.15 2.51 4.03
CA ILE A 951 6.13 2.58 5.11
C ILE A 951 5.96 3.91 5.85
N PRO A 952 5.80 3.90 7.18
CA PRO A 952 5.79 5.12 7.98
C PRO A 952 7.11 5.88 7.85
N ILE A 953 7.02 7.18 7.64
CA ILE A 953 8.18 8.08 7.61
C ILE A 953 8.01 9.17 8.67
N ASN A 954 9.13 9.65 9.18
CA ASN A 954 9.20 10.84 10.02
C ASN A 954 10.05 11.89 9.31
N THR A 955 9.44 12.99 8.88
CA THR A 955 10.14 14.07 8.17
C THR A 955 10.52 15.18 9.14
N VAL A 956 11.81 15.40 9.31
CA VAL A 956 12.37 16.51 10.09
C VAL A 956 12.85 17.59 9.11
N GLN A 957 12.40 18.83 9.29
CA GLN A 957 12.69 19.90 8.32
C GLN A 957 14.15 20.34 8.42
N ASP A 958 14.62 20.50 9.64
CA ASP A 958 16.00 20.91 9.92
C ASP A 958 16.99 19.79 9.59
N ASP A 959 18.18 20.19 9.17
CA ASP A 959 19.30 19.29 9.01
C ASP A 959 19.99 19.06 10.36
N PHE A 960 20.38 17.82 10.59
CA PHE A 960 21.15 17.44 11.78
C PHE A 960 22.61 17.92 11.69
N GLY A 961 23.14 18.11 10.47
CA GLY A 961 24.44 18.74 10.22
C GLY A 961 25.65 17.89 10.61
N SER A 962 25.47 16.57 10.79
CA SER A 962 26.51 15.67 11.30
C SER A 962 27.13 14.73 10.27
N SER A 963 26.62 14.69 9.03
CA SER A 963 27.01 13.71 8.02
C SER A 963 27.14 14.37 6.64
N ASP A 964 27.46 13.60 5.59
CA ASP A 964 27.88 14.11 4.28
C ASP A 964 26.88 15.08 3.63
N GLN A 965 25.59 14.99 3.92
CA GLN A 965 24.58 15.93 3.42
C GLN A 965 24.88 17.39 3.85
N ALA A 966 25.52 17.58 5.00
CA ALA A 966 25.81 18.90 5.55
C ALA A 966 26.75 19.71 4.62
N ALA A 967 27.71 19.04 3.99
CA ALA A 967 28.61 19.68 3.02
C ALA A 967 27.84 20.22 1.80
N PHE A 968 26.80 19.49 1.35
CA PHE A 968 25.95 19.88 0.22
C PHE A 968 25.03 21.05 0.59
N ILE A 969 24.44 21.01 1.78
CA ILE A 969 23.61 22.10 2.32
C ILE A 969 24.41 23.39 2.45
N GLN A 970 25.64 23.32 2.97
CA GLN A 970 26.56 24.47 3.04
C GLN A 970 26.90 25.03 1.65
N ALA A 971 27.00 24.16 0.65
CA ALA A 971 27.23 24.53 -0.75
C ALA A 971 25.98 25.07 -1.47
N GLY A 972 24.84 25.18 -0.79
CA GLY A 972 23.59 25.68 -1.38
C GLY A 972 22.77 24.61 -2.12
N ILE A 973 23.04 23.33 -1.90
CA ILE A 973 22.40 22.21 -2.58
C ILE A 973 21.41 21.53 -1.61
N PRO A 974 20.13 21.34 -1.98
CA PRO A 974 19.18 20.60 -1.16
C PRO A 974 19.68 19.18 -0.84
N ALA A 975 19.57 18.74 0.40
CA ALA A 975 20.01 17.41 0.78
C ALA A 975 19.19 16.85 1.94
N VAL A 976 19.08 15.52 1.98
CA VAL A 976 18.34 14.78 3.01
C VAL A 976 19.19 13.64 3.53
N GLN A 977 19.20 13.44 4.84
CA GLN A 977 19.79 12.26 5.49
C GLN A 977 18.70 11.28 5.90
N PHE A 978 18.86 10.03 5.48
CA PHE A 978 18.13 8.89 5.99
C PHE A 978 18.81 8.38 7.26
N PHE A 979 18.03 8.22 8.33
CA PHE A 979 18.49 7.80 9.64
C PHE A 979 17.49 6.83 10.27
N ALA A 980 17.97 5.73 10.85
CA ALA A 980 17.10 4.74 11.47
C ALA A 980 16.89 5.01 12.98
N SER A 981 17.96 4.95 13.78
CA SER A 981 17.87 5.21 15.22
C SER A 981 19.22 5.58 15.83
N ALA A 982 19.18 6.25 16.97
CA ALA A 982 20.33 6.43 17.83
C ALA A 982 20.41 5.26 18.81
N HIS A 983 21.60 4.70 19.01
CA HIS A 983 21.75 3.58 19.94
C HIS A 983 23.06 3.65 20.74
N GLU A 984 23.12 2.89 21.83
CA GLU A 984 24.26 2.90 22.76
C GLU A 984 25.59 2.49 22.11
N ASP A 985 25.51 1.63 21.07
CA ASP A 985 26.66 1.16 20.29
C ASP A 985 27.18 2.18 19.26
N TYR A 986 26.57 3.36 19.14
CA TYR A 986 27.04 4.38 18.19
C TYR A 986 28.46 4.83 18.54
N HIS A 987 29.36 4.80 17.54
CA HIS A 987 30.80 4.99 17.70
C HIS A 987 31.40 4.06 18.78
N ALA A 988 30.98 2.79 18.81
CA ALA A 988 31.46 1.81 19.78
C ALA A 988 31.75 0.43 19.15
N PRO A 989 32.63 -0.40 19.77
CA PRO A 989 32.94 -1.75 19.30
C PRO A 989 31.75 -2.71 19.23
N GLY A 990 30.65 -2.39 19.90
CA GLY A 990 29.43 -3.17 19.90
C GLY A 990 28.59 -3.01 18.62
N ASP A 991 28.93 -2.09 17.71
CA ASP A 991 28.24 -1.93 16.43
C ASP A 991 28.60 -3.06 15.47
N THR A 992 27.84 -4.15 15.56
CA THR A 992 28.17 -5.47 15.01
C THR A 992 27.03 -6.03 14.16
N VAL A 993 27.39 -6.92 13.23
CA VAL A 993 26.49 -7.43 12.17
C VAL A 993 25.26 -8.15 12.73
N ASP A 994 25.37 -8.83 13.87
CA ASP A 994 24.28 -9.58 14.50
C ASP A 994 23.15 -8.68 15.05
N LYS A 995 23.39 -7.37 15.14
CA LYS A 995 22.40 -6.38 15.61
C LYS A 995 21.65 -5.67 14.47
N ILE A 996 21.97 -6.00 13.23
CA ILE A 996 21.35 -5.40 12.04
C ILE A 996 19.92 -5.93 11.84
N ASP A 997 18.99 -5.00 11.65
CA ASP A 997 17.61 -5.24 11.26
C ASP A 997 17.49 -5.24 9.73
N THR A 998 17.56 -6.42 9.13
CA THR A 998 17.47 -6.57 7.67
C THR A 998 16.11 -6.18 7.10
N ALA A 999 15.02 -6.38 7.86
CA ALA A 999 13.69 -5.94 7.44
C ALA A 999 13.59 -4.40 7.43
N GLY A 1000 14.25 -3.74 8.39
CA GLY A 1000 14.43 -2.30 8.42
C GLY A 1000 15.15 -1.75 7.18
N LEU A 1001 16.25 -2.40 6.78
CA LEU A 1001 17.01 -2.02 5.56
C LEU A 1001 16.14 -2.05 4.29
N VAL A 1002 15.27 -3.06 4.14
CA VAL A 1002 14.34 -3.14 3.00
C VAL A 1002 13.38 -1.95 2.99
N LYS A 1003 12.91 -1.50 4.16
CA LYS A 1003 12.03 -0.33 4.25
C LYS A 1003 12.76 0.95 3.82
N VAL A 1004 14.00 1.14 4.29
CA VAL A 1004 14.83 2.29 3.90
C VAL A 1004 15.08 2.29 2.38
N ALA A 1005 15.49 1.15 1.82
CA ALA A 1005 15.74 1.01 0.39
C ALA A 1005 14.50 1.29 -0.47
N ALA A 1006 13.31 0.89 -0.01
CA ALA A 1006 12.05 1.16 -0.70
C ALA A 1006 11.70 2.66 -0.75
N ILE A 1007 11.83 3.37 0.38
CA ILE A 1007 11.63 4.83 0.40
C ILE A 1007 12.67 5.53 -0.49
N LEU A 1008 13.94 5.11 -0.40
CA LEU A 1008 15.03 5.67 -1.19
C LEU A 1008 14.78 5.50 -2.70
N LYS A 1009 14.34 4.33 -3.15
CA LYS A 1009 14.01 4.07 -4.56
C LYS A 1009 12.90 5.00 -5.06
N GLU A 1010 11.77 5.09 -4.34
CA GLU A 1010 10.64 5.92 -4.79
C GLU A 1010 11.02 7.40 -4.86
N ALA A 1011 11.79 7.90 -3.87
CA ALA A 1011 12.33 9.26 -3.90
C ALA A 1011 13.31 9.47 -5.06
N THR A 1012 14.20 8.50 -5.31
CA THR A 1012 15.19 8.52 -6.40
C THR A 1012 14.50 8.58 -7.76
N GLU A 1013 13.54 7.71 -8.03
CA GLU A 1013 12.80 7.67 -9.28
C GLU A 1013 12.02 8.96 -9.54
N TYR A 1014 11.36 9.48 -8.51
CA TYR A 1014 10.64 10.75 -8.62
C TYR A 1014 11.60 11.90 -8.94
N LEU A 1015 12.67 12.06 -8.14
CA LEU A 1015 13.62 13.17 -8.30
C LEU A 1015 14.42 13.06 -9.60
N ALA A 1016 14.75 11.88 -10.08
CA ALA A 1016 15.49 11.72 -11.33
C ALA A 1016 14.62 11.98 -12.58
N ASN A 1017 13.30 11.77 -12.50
CA ASN A 1017 12.37 11.99 -13.60
C ASN A 1017 11.62 13.32 -13.54
N ARG A 1018 11.76 14.07 -12.44
CA ARG A 1018 11.15 15.41 -12.30
C ARG A 1018 11.87 16.42 -13.23
N PRO A 1019 11.17 17.05 -14.18
CA PRO A 1019 11.78 18.08 -15.03
C PRO A 1019 11.90 19.43 -14.29
N GLU A 1020 10.97 19.75 -13.38
CA GLU A 1020 11.00 21.01 -12.64
C GLU A 1020 12.12 21.02 -11.59
N PRO A 1021 12.85 22.13 -11.42
CA PRO A 1021 13.83 22.25 -10.35
C PRO A 1021 13.16 22.18 -8.96
N LEU A 1022 13.97 21.89 -7.94
CA LEU A 1022 13.58 22.06 -6.54
C LEU A 1022 13.70 23.52 -6.13
N THR A 1023 12.76 23.98 -5.30
CA THR A 1023 12.79 25.32 -4.72
C THR A 1023 13.60 25.29 -3.43
N ALA A 1024 14.91 25.56 -3.53
CA ALA A 1024 15.80 25.62 -2.37
C ALA A 1024 15.26 26.57 -1.29
N ALA A 1025 15.17 26.07 -0.06
CA ALA A 1025 14.70 26.79 1.13
C ALA A 1025 15.77 26.70 2.22
N LEU A 1026 17.01 26.97 1.83
CA LEU A 1026 18.17 26.91 2.70
C LEU A 1026 18.30 28.18 3.55
N PRO A 1027 18.77 28.09 4.82
CA PRO A 1027 19.05 29.26 5.63
C PRO A 1027 20.02 30.23 4.93
N PRO A 1028 19.91 31.56 5.14
CA PRO A 1028 20.83 32.52 4.53
C PRO A 1028 22.28 32.21 4.91
N GLN A 1029 23.17 32.18 3.92
CA GLN A 1029 24.62 32.05 4.09
C GLN A 1029 25.17 33.25 4.88
N ASN A 1030 25.07 33.23 6.20
CA ASN A 1030 25.96 34.03 7.04
C ASN A 1030 27.31 33.34 7.03
N ALA A 1031 28.17 33.78 6.12
CA ALA A 1031 29.60 33.52 6.16
C ALA A 1031 30.18 34.10 7.45
N GLN A 1032 30.11 33.34 8.54
CA GLN A 1032 31.18 33.44 9.53
C GLN A 1032 32.30 32.52 9.05
N PRO A 1033 33.54 33.03 8.91
CA PRO A 1033 34.66 32.17 8.62
C PRO A 1033 34.71 31.10 9.69
N GLU A 1034 34.85 29.83 9.29
CA GLU A 1034 35.20 28.76 10.23
C GLU A 1034 36.42 29.25 11.01
N SER A 1035 36.18 29.60 12.26
CA SER A 1035 37.25 29.82 13.21
C SER A 1035 38.05 28.53 13.24
N THR A 1036 39.31 28.60 12.80
CA THR A 1036 40.32 27.54 12.92
C THR A 1036 40.65 27.18 14.36
N THR A 1037 39.87 27.64 15.34
CA THR A 1037 39.88 27.09 16.69
C THR A 1037 39.39 25.66 16.63
N VAL A 1038 40.32 24.72 16.82
CA VAL A 1038 40.06 23.35 17.26
C VAL A 1038 38.90 23.38 18.26
N LYS A 1039 37.71 22.90 17.86
CA LYS A 1039 36.59 22.76 18.80
C LYS A 1039 37.08 21.88 19.93
N GLU A 1040 37.17 22.41 21.15
CA GLU A 1040 37.65 21.62 22.30
C GLU A 1040 36.81 20.35 22.45
N LYS A 1041 37.50 19.21 22.57
CA LYS A 1041 36.85 17.90 22.76
C LYS A 1041 36.04 17.92 24.04
N ARG A 1042 34.83 17.35 23.99
CA ARG A 1042 33.97 17.20 25.17
C ARG A 1042 34.66 16.27 26.17
N LYS A 1043 34.91 16.74 27.39
CA LYS A 1043 35.63 15.99 28.43
C LYS A 1043 34.71 15.17 29.34
N ALA A 1044 33.45 15.59 29.47
CA ALA A 1044 32.48 14.98 30.38
C ALA A 1044 31.27 14.37 29.67
N SER A 1045 30.75 13.26 30.17
CA SER A 1045 29.58 12.54 29.65
C SER A 1045 28.55 12.25 30.74
N LEU A 1046 27.28 12.35 30.36
CA LEU A 1046 26.15 11.90 31.18
C LEU A 1046 25.74 10.46 30.84
N GLY A 1047 26.09 9.98 29.65
CA GLY A 1047 25.69 8.68 29.12
C GLY A 1047 24.24 8.57 28.64
N THR A 1048 23.62 9.70 28.27
CA THR A 1048 22.35 9.74 27.55
C THR A 1048 22.58 9.57 26.04
N VAL A 1049 21.71 8.79 25.39
CA VAL A 1049 21.54 8.73 23.94
C VAL A 1049 20.34 9.62 23.59
N PRO A 1050 20.54 10.77 22.93
CA PRO A 1050 19.46 11.67 22.56
C PRO A 1050 18.55 11.10 21.48
N ASP A 1051 17.28 11.47 21.52
CA ASP A 1051 16.35 11.29 20.42
C ASP A 1051 16.47 12.47 19.45
N PHE A 1052 17.20 12.24 18.36
CA PHE A 1052 17.44 13.26 17.33
C PHE A 1052 16.18 13.68 16.57
N SER A 1053 15.08 12.93 16.66
CA SER A 1053 13.82 13.26 15.99
C SER A 1053 12.97 14.27 16.76
N HIS A 1054 13.32 14.61 18.00
CA HIS A 1054 12.58 15.55 18.82
C HIS A 1054 12.69 16.99 18.28
N GLN A 1055 11.56 17.70 18.21
CA GLN A 1055 11.45 19.07 17.69
C GLN A 1055 10.97 20.08 18.76
N GLY A 1056 10.81 19.63 20.02
CA GLY A 1056 10.42 20.49 21.14
C GLY A 1056 11.62 21.10 21.86
N GLU A 1057 11.35 21.96 22.85
CA GLU A 1057 12.39 22.50 23.73
C GLU A 1057 13.02 21.38 24.57
N GLY A 1058 14.35 21.43 24.72
CA GLY A 1058 15.13 20.47 25.48
C GLY A 1058 15.69 19.32 24.64
N VAL A 1059 16.22 18.32 25.33
CA VAL A 1059 16.77 17.10 24.69
C VAL A 1059 16.01 15.89 25.19
N ARG A 1060 15.18 15.29 24.33
CA ARG A 1060 14.52 14.02 24.66
C ARG A 1060 15.54 12.88 24.68
N VAL A 1061 15.48 12.04 25.70
CA VAL A 1061 16.32 10.85 25.86
C VAL A 1061 15.68 9.71 25.06
N ASP A 1062 16.41 9.13 24.12
CA ASP A 1062 16.00 7.91 23.40
C ASP A 1062 16.42 6.67 24.18
N ASN A 1063 17.67 6.66 24.66
CA ASN A 1063 18.21 5.55 25.44
C ASN A 1063 19.25 6.04 26.46
N VAL A 1064 19.63 5.18 27.38
CA VAL A 1064 20.60 5.45 28.44
C VAL A 1064 21.64 4.34 28.46
N ILE A 1065 22.91 4.72 28.42
CA ILE A 1065 24.04 3.78 28.46
C ILE A 1065 24.05 3.08 29.81
N HIS A 1066 24.17 1.75 29.83
CA HIS A 1066 24.29 0.98 31.06
C HIS A 1066 25.46 1.46 31.94
N ASP A 1067 25.26 1.45 33.26
CA ASP A 1067 26.20 1.96 34.29
C ASP A 1067 26.64 3.43 34.18
N SER A 1068 26.05 4.21 33.28
CA SER A 1068 26.34 5.64 33.14
C SER A 1068 25.72 6.51 34.24
N PRO A 1069 26.15 7.78 34.39
CA PRO A 1069 25.50 8.72 35.30
C PRO A 1069 23.99 8.88 35.07
N ALA A 1070 23.56 8.85 33.81
CA ALA A 1070 22.15 8.86 33.44
C ALA A 1070 21.40 7.61 33.92
N HIS A 1071 22.02 6.43 33.86
CA HIS A 1071 21.45 5.18 34.35
C HIS A 1071 21.32 5.21 35.88
N GLN A 1072 22.37 5.67 36.57
CA GLN A 1072 22.38 5.83 38.03
C GLN A 1072 21.33 6.85 38.49
N ALA A 1073 21.10 7.90 37.69
CA ALA A 1073 20.05 8.89 37.89
C ALA A 1073 18.64 8.41 37.51
N GLN A 1074 18.50 7.16 37.05
CA GLN A 1074 17.22 6.55 36.64
C GLN A 1074 16.49 7.35 35.54
N LEU A 1075 17.25 7.98 34.65
CA LEU A 1075 16.70 8.53 33.42
C LEU A 1075 16.17 7.38 32.55
N LYS A 1076 15.10 7.67 31.80
CA LYS A 1076 14.40 6.72 30.94
C LYS A 1076 14.21 7.32 29.56
N ALA A 1077 14.02 6.44 28.58
CA ALA A 1077 13.51 6.84 27.28
C ALA A 1077 12.23 7.70 27.44
N GLY A 1078 12.17 8.82 26.75
CA GLY A 1078 11.06 9.79 26.81
C GLY A 1078 11.27 10.97 27.76
N ASP A 1079 12.25 10.92 28.69
CA ASP A 1079 12.58 12.08 29.52
C ASP A 1079 13.12 13.24 28.67
N ILE A 1080 12.75 14.48 28.97
CA ILE A 1080 13.26 15.67 28.25
C ILE A 1080 14.19 16.45 29.16
N LEU A 1081 15.48 16.48 28.85
CA LEU A 1081 16.47 17.28 29.58
C LEU A 1081 16.25 18.77 29.28
N ILE A 1082 16.06 19.58 30.31
CA ILE A 1082 15.75 21.01 30.16
C ILE A 1082 16.77 21.93 30.84
N GLN A 1083 17.57 21.42 31.78
CA GLN A 1083 18.64 22.17 32.41
C GLN A 1083 19.76 21.24 32.90
N LEU A 1084 21.02 21.65 32.75
CA LEU A 1084 22.19 20.96 33.33
C LEU A 1084 23.15 22.01 33.89
N ALA A 1085 23.64 21.79 35.12
CA ALA A 1085 24.56 22.72 35.79
C ALA A 1085 24.02 24.17 35.93
N GLY A 1086 22.69 24.33 35.97
CA GLY A 1086 22.06 25.65 36.02
C GLY A 1086 21.92 26.34 34.65
N GLU A 1087 22.45 25.74 33.58
CA GLU A 1087 22.30 26.24 32.21
C GLU A 1087 21.13 25.56 31.48
N ILE A 1088 20.35 26.35 30.74
CA ILE A 1088 19.16 25.87 30.01
C ILE A 1088 19.61 25.00 28.84
N ILE A 1089 19.00 23.82 28.73
CA ILE A 1089 19.09 22.97 27.56
C ILE A 1089 17.89 23.33 26.67
N SER A 1090 18.11 24.13 25.63
CA SER A 1090 17.08 24.47 24.66
C SER A 1090 16.97 23.43 23.54
N ASP A 1091 18.08 22.77 23.24
CA ASP A 1091 18.28 21.86 22.11
C ASP A 1091 19.53 20.99 22.31
N LEU A 1092 19.83 20.13 21.34
CA LEU A 1092 21.03 19.29 21.35
C LEU A 1092 22.35 20.08 21.35
N ALA A 1093 22.39 21.22 20.68
CA ALA A 1093 23.60 22.03 20.54
C ALA A 1093 23.99 22.70 21.87
N SER A 1094 23.02 23.30 22.54
CA SER A 1094 23.15 23.83 23.91
C SER A 1094 23.54 22.74 24.89
N TYR A 1095 22.90 21.56 24.85
CA TYR A 1095 23.29 20.43 25.70
C TYR A 1095 24.75 20.02 25.48
N ALA A 1096 25.18 19.87 24.23
CA ALA A 1096 26.55 19.52 23.89
C ALA A 1096 27.55 20.61 24.33
N ASN A 1097 27.20 21.89 24.22
CA ASN A 1097 28.03 23.01 24.65
C ASN A 1097 28.18 23.05 26.17
N ILE A 1098 27.09 22.88 26.92
CA ILE A 1098 27.13 22.78 28.39
C ILE A 1098 28.06 21.64 28.80
N LEU A 1099 27.95 20.47 28.17
CA LEU A 1099 28.83 19.34 28.53
C LEU A 1099 30.31 19.54 28.17
N ARG A 1100 30.66 20.50 27.30
CA ARG A 1100 32.06 20.86 27.02
C ARG A 1100 32.66 21.72 28.13
N THR A 1101 31.84 22.48 28.87
CA THR A 1101 32.32 23.34 29.96
C THR A 1101 32.51 22.57 31.28
N LEU A 1102 32.01 21.33 31.35
CA LEU A 1102 32.01 20.50 32.57
C LEU A 1102 33.15 19.46 32.56
N GLU A 1103 33.59 19.07 33.76
CA GLU A 1103 34.69 18.11 33.98
C GLU A 1103 34.20 16.73 34.46
N ALA A 1104 34.97 15.69 34.16
CA ALA A 1104 34.72 14.35 34.69
C ALA A 1104 34.89 14.33 36.23
N GLY A 1105 34.01 13.63 36.94
CA GLY A 1105 33.93 13.62 38.39
C GLY A 1105 33.19 14.82 39.00
N GLN A 1106 32.81 15.82 38.19
CA GLN A 1106 32.04 16.96 38.65
C GLN A 1106 30.62 16.53 39.03
N LYS A 1107 30.23 16.84 40.28
CA LYS A 1107 28.84 16.76 40.73
C LYS A 1107 28.06 17.95 40.21
N THR A 1108 26.93 17.70 39.55
CA THR A 1108 26.07 18.76 39.03
C THR A 1108 24.60 18.36 39.13
N VAL A 1109 23.71 19.33 38.94
CA VAL A 1109 22.26 19.14 38.98
C VAL A 1109 21.71 19.10 37.56
N LEU A 1110 20.90 18.08 37.28
CA LEU A 1110 20.14 17.92 36.06
C LEU A 1110 18.65 18.12 36.35
N GLN A 1111 17.97 18.92 35.52
CA GLN A 1111 16.52 18.99 35.48
C GLN A 1111 15.98 18.39 34.19
N TYR A 1112 14.93 17.57 34.32
CA TYR A 1112 14.28 16.92 33.19
C TYR A 1112 12.77 16.83 33.38
N LEU A 1113 12.02 16.83 32.28
CA LEU A 1113 10.57 16.60 32.26
C LEU A 1113 10.27 15.12 32.12
N ARG A 1114 9.33 14.63 32.93
CA ARG A 1114 8.69 13.31 32.79
C ARG A 1114 7.20 13.49 33.02
N ASP A 1115 6.39 13.05 32.06
CA ASP A 1115 4.92 13.17 32.10
C ASP A 1115 4.43 14.60 32.40
N GLY A 1116 5.14 15.61 31.85
CA GLY A 1116 4.84 17.04 32.04
C GLY A 1116 5.31 17.64 33.37
N ASN A 1117 5.91 16.85 34.27
CA ASN A 1117 6.42 17.32 35.56
C ASN A 1117 7.94 17.51 35.52
N VAL A 1118 8.44 18.61 36.11
CA VAL A 1118 9.88 18.87 36.25
C VAL A 1118 10.44 18.04 37.41
N ASN A 1119 11.45 17.24 37.12
CA ASN A 1119 12.22 16.44 38.07
C ASN A 1119 13.64 17.01 38.17
N THR A 1120 14.27 16.86 39.32
CA THR A 1120 15.63 17.33 39.59
C THR A 1120 16.44 16.21 40.22
N VAL A 1121 17.64 15.95 39.69
CA VAL A 1121 18.52 14.88 40.16
C VAL A 1121 19.98 15.34 40.18
N GLU A 1122 20.74 14.91 41.19
CA GLU A 1122 22.20 15.10 41.23
C GLU A 1122 22.87 14.01 40.40
N VAL A 1123 23.78 14.40 39.51
CA VAL A 1123 24.53 13.51 38.63
C VAL A 1123 26.03 13.76 38.80
N ILE A 1124 26.82 12.69 38.76
CA ILE A 1124 28.28 12.76 38.75
C ILE A 1124 28.74 12.46 37.34
N LEU A 1125 29.26 13.45 36.62
CA LEU A 1125 29.68 13.24 35.23
C LEU A 1125 30.88 12.31 35.14
N VAL A 1126 30.96 11.52 34.08
CA VAL A 1126 32.12 10.62 33.82
C VAL A 1126 32.94 11.16 32.65
N GLU A 1127 34.16 10.67 32.49
CA GLU A 1127 34.99 11.01 31.34
C GLU A 1127 34.35 10.49 30.05
N ARG A 1128 34.42 11.27 28.96
CA ARG A 1128 33.77 10.93 27.68
C ARG A 1128 34.40 9.76 26.97
#